data_AF-A0A7C6NAK6-F1
#
_entry.id   AF-A0A7C6NAK6-F1
#
_cell.length_a   1.000
_cell.length_b   1.000
_cell.length_c   1.000
_cell.angle_alpha   90.00
_cell.angle_beta   90.00
_cell.angle_gamma   90.00
#
_symmetry.space_group_name_H-M   'P 1'
#
loop_
_entity.id
_entity.type
_entity.pdbx_description
1 polymer ?
#
loop_
_entity_poly.entity_id
_entity_poly.type
_entity_poly.pdbx_seq_one_letter_code
_entity_poly.pdbx_strand_id
1 'polypeptide(L)'
;MNTKKILALILSAMIIFTALPAHSLADNPAFARGDVDRDGMVTVIDARSVLRIAMGLDGYDDEQAVLADINNDGSIKVADSRIILRIVLEIDSAEEYTLPGEEIAEKPDEEPTEDAGEESDVLMTITSDKSDVVVGDTFTITVYANNFSAEGIAAFQADIKYDTSLVKLVGDITKVSARDGGLEGIIEGAEIKEGHIAYGGITPNYFQYDSYSCFTATFEAIAEGEAVFDFVGGKKFEFFDESNNKKIATAEGCRIVVSENSNEEPTEPANKTEGYLTYEVSNGEATITGCDRDISGKLEIPATLGGYPVTEIGSLAFNELTELTEIMISASVTNINENSFNICSGIESIVVNDNNTKYYSSDNCLIERETNTLILGCRNSIIPDSVTKIGNHAFDGCTGLTKIKIPASVANIGSFAFAFCPDLTEIKIPASVTNIDGNPFAGCSGLELIEVDGNNPKYYSSGDCLIERETNTLISGCKNSIIPDFVTAIAGFEEFGGAFYGCTSLTKITIPNSVMSIGSYVFAYCTGLNEITLSDSLATIGEYAFEACTGLTEVIIPDSVIEIAPKAFGYCEGLTEITIGDSVKRIGDQAFLCCTGLTEITIPDSVTEIEFCAFAHCQGLTKITIPDSVTEIGGGAFLQCIALTDVYYTGTEEDWNNKNLGEAFNGLESVTVHYNFVPAEKPTDKPSETPTEVIKSEFNKLPIKVKVSKEHIQIAKGLTVEQTKTTFKEFIVNILDINGNKLEDDAVIGTGAVIEIYDGEKIVEKKVVVFKGDINGDGQVKTTDARNALRASLGLDTLQDVQTLAADVNNDGTLKATDARAILRGAMGLDETDAWLG
;
A
#
# COMPACT_ATOMS: atom_id res chain seq x y z
N MET A 1 -21.71 -26.06 33.43
CA MET A 1 -22.92 -25.21 33.24
C MET A 1 -23.92 -25.99 32.41
N ASN A 2 -25.18 -26.07 32.83
CA ASN A 2 -26.17 -27.02 32.30
C ASN A 2 -26.43 -26.80 30.79
N THR A 3 -26.34 -27.87 29.99
CA THR A 3 -26.46 -27.89 28.51
C THR A 3 -27.72 -27.19 27.99
N LYS A 4 -28.79 -27.16 28.80
CA LYS A 4 -30.02 -26.42 28.50
C LYS A 4 -29.86 -24.89 28.45
N LYS A 5 -28.85 -24.29 29.10
CA LYS A 5 -28.56 -22.84 29.03
C LYS A 5 -27.74 -22.46 27.79
N ILE A 6 -26.81 -23.32 27.35
CA ILE A 6 -26.07 -23.15 26.09
C ILE A 6 -27.05 -23.33 24.92
N LEU A 7 -27.95 -24.31 25.00
CA LEU A 7 -28.98 -24.53 23.98
C LEU A 7 -30.01 -23.39 23.90
N ALA A 8 -30.38 -22.80 25.05
CA ALA A 8 -31.22 -21.60 25.07
C ALA A 8 -30.48 -20.38 24.50
N LEU A 9 -29.17 -20.24 24.73
CA LEU A 9 -28.36 -19.18 24.11
C LEU A 9 -28.25 -19.35 22.59
N ILE A 10 -28.08 -20.57 22.09
CA ILE A 10 -28.03 -20.86 20.64
C ILE A 10 -29.41 -20.63 20.00
N LEU A 11 -30.51 -21.03 20.65
CA LEU A 11 -31.86 -20.68 20.18
C LEU A 11 -32.12 -19.16 20.23
N SER A 12 -31.56 -18.45 21.22
CA SER A 12 -31.68 -16.99 21.33
C SER A 12 -30.88 -16.27 20.24
N ALA A 13 -29.69 -16.77 19.90
CA ALA A 13 -28.85 -16.26 18.82
C ALA A 13 -29.50 -16.51 17.44
N MET A 14 -30.17 -17.66 17.26
CA MET A 14 -30.90 -17.97 16.02
C MET A 14 -32.22 -17.18 15.85
N ILE A 15 -32.78 -16.58 16.90
CA ILE A 15 -33.94 -15.65 16.77
C ILE A 15 -33.49 -14.28 16.25
N ILE A 16 -32.21 -13.91 16.42
CA ILE A 16 -31.65 -12.61 16.04
C ILE A 16 -31.31 -12.55 14.53
N PHE A 17 -31.19 -13.70 13.86
CA PHE A 17 -30.93 -13.79 12.41
C PHE A 17 -32.22 -13.97 11.58
N THR A 18 -33.19 -13.05 11.70
CA THR A 18 -34.37 -13.00 10.82
C THR A 18 -34.34 -11.84 9.81
N ALA A 19 -33.17 -11.31 9.51
CA ALA A 19 -33.01 -10.26 8.48
C ALA A 19 -31.67 -10.38 7.74
N LEU A 20 -31.47 -11.49 7.04
CA LEU A 20 -30.52 -11.59 5.93
C LEU A 20 -31.28 -12.23 4.74
N PRO A 21 -31.11 -11.71 3.51
CA PRO A 21 -31.85 -12.22 2.36
C PRO A 21 -31.38 -13.63 2.00
N ALA A 22 -32.34 -14.55 1.85
CA ALA A 22 -32.10 -15.92 1.39
C ALA A 22 -31.40 -15.92 0.02
N HIS A 23 -30.30 -16.65 -0.09
CA HIS A 23 -29.64 -16.92 -1.37
C HIS A 23 -30.27 -18.16 -2.01
N SER A 24 -30.55 -18.03 -3.31
CA SER A 24 -31.27 -19.00 -4.13
C SER A 24 -30.29 -19.91 -4.86
N LEU A 25 -30.10 -21.15 -4.40
CA LEU A 25 -29.39 -22.21 -5.12
C LEU A 25 -30.41 -23.03 -5.95
N ALA A 26 -31.03 -22.44 -6.97
CA ALA A 26 -32.19 -23.05 -7.65
C ALA A 26 -31.88 -23.81 -8.96
N ASP A 27 -30.64 -23.84 -9.46
CA ASP A 27 -30.39 -24.36 -10.83
C ASP A 27 -29.55 -25.65 -10.94
N ASN A 28 -29.39 -26.43 -9.85
CA ASN A 28 -28.80 -27.77 -9.95
C ASN A 28 -29.72 -28.87 -9.36
N PRO A 29 -30.32 -29.76 -10.18
CA PRO A 29 -31.17 -30.86 -9.70
C PRO A 29 -30.43 -31.95 -8.91
N ALA A 30 -29.11 -31.84 -8.72
CA ALA A 30 -28.32 -32.71 -7.84
C ALA A 30 -28.35 -32.29 -6.35
N PHE A 31 -28.87 -31.11 -6.00
CA PHE A 31 -28.89 -30.58 -4.62
C PHE A 31 -30.24 -30.72 -3.89
N ALA A 32 -30.93 -31.85 -4.07
CA ALA A 32 -32.20 -32.10 -3.37
C ALA A 32 -32.06 -32.55 -1.91
N ARG A 33 -30.84 -32.78 -1.38
CA ARG A 33 -30.58 -33.18 0.02
C ARG A 33 -30.11 -31.98 0.84
N GLY A 34 -30.89 -31.62 1.86
CA GLY A 34 -30.64 -30.46 2.71
C GLY A 34 -31.82 -29.47 2.77
N ASP A 35 -32.69 -29.44 1.76
CA ASP A 35 -33.95 -28.68 1.75
C ASP A 35 -35.06 -29.54 2.38
N VAL A 36 -35.26 -29.37 3.68
CA VAL A 36 -36.10 -30.28 4.48
C VAL A 36 -37.53 -29.77 4.59
N ASP A 37 -37.75 -28.47 4.43
CA ASP A 37 -39.10 -27.88 4.34
C ASP A 37 -39.65 -27.78 2.90
N ARG A 38 -38.82 -28.13 1.90
CA ARG A 38 -39.15 -28.32 0.47
C ARG A 38 -39.62 -27.03 -0.21
N ASP A 39 -39.10 -25.90 0.23
CA ASP A 39 -39.41 -24.60 -0.39
C ASP A 39 -38.56 -24.33 -1.65
N GLY A 40 -37.65 -25.25 -1.98
CA GLY A 40 -36.75 -25.19 -3.12
C GLY A 40 -35.41 -24.55 -2.79
N MET A 41 -35.14 -24.21 -1.52
CA MET A 41 -33.89 -23.60 -1.08
C MET A 41 -33.33 -24.26 0.17
N VAL A 42 -32.01 -24.46 0.19
CA VAL A 42 -31.31 -24.96 1.38
C VAL A 42 -30.92 -23.75 2.23
N THR A 43 -31.56 -23.58 3.38
CA THR A 43 -31.35 -22.40 4.23
C THR A 43 -30.96 -22.75 5.67
N VAL A 44 -30.60 -21.72 6.45
CA VAL A 44 -30.43 -21.86 7.91
C VAL A 44 -31.73 -22.34 8.61
N ILE A 45 -32.90 -22.19 7.96
CA ILE A 45 -34.17 -22.70 8.47
C ILE A 45 -34.19 -24.23 8.37
N ASP A 46 -33.70 -24.80 7.28
CA ASP A 46 -33.56 -26.25 7.09
C ASP A 46 -32.54 -26.86 8.06
N ALA A 47 -31.38 -26.21 8.22
CA ALA A 47 -30.38 -26.62 9.20
C ALA A 47 -30.98 -26.67 10.61
N ARG A 48 -31.85 -25.72 10.96
CA ARG A 48 -32.57 -25.69 12.24
C ARG A 48 -33.60 -26.82 12.34
N SER A 49 -34.32 -27.12 11.25
CA SER A 49 -35.30 -28.19 11.19
C SER A 49 -34.63 -29.57 11.40
N VAL A 50 -33.51 -29.84 10.72
CA VAL A 50 -32.71 -31.06 10.91
C VAL A 50 -32.17 -31.18 12.33
N LEU A 51 -31.74 -30.08 12.95
CA LEU A 51 -31.27 -30.10 14.33
C LEU A 51 -32.38 -30.48 15.31
N ARG A 52 -33.59 -29.94 15.13
CA ARG A 52 -34.74 -30.25 15.99
C ARG A 52 -35.18 -31.70 15.83
N ILE A 53 -35.11 -32.23 14.62
CA ILE A 53 -35.36 -33.63 14.30
C ILE A 53 -34.32 -34.55 14.97
N ALA A 54 -33.03 -34.27 14.81
CA ALA A 54 -31.93 -35.05 15.43
C ALA A 54 -32.01 -35.08 16.97
N MET A 55 -32.63 -34.06 17.57
CA MET A 55 -32.87 -33.98 19.01
C MET A 55 -34.19 -34.63 19.47
N GLY A 56 -34.96 -35.22 18.55
CA GLY A 56 -36.24 -35.88 18.81
C GLY A 56 -37.36 -34.91 19.23
N LEU A 57 -37.21 -33.62 18.90
CA LEU A 57 -38.14 -32.56 19.31
C LEU A 57 -39.32 -32.39 18.33
N ASP A 58 -39.16 -32.81 17.08
CA ASP A 58 -40.22 -32.86 16.07
C ASP A 58 -40.22 -34.22 15.36
N GLY A 59 -41.39 -34.62 14.84
CA GLY A 59 -41.52 -35.78 13.94
C GLY A 59 -41.47 -35.34 12.48
N TYR A 60 -41.07 -36.26 11.60
CA TYR A 60 -40.91 -36.03 10.16
C TYR A 60 -41.35 -37.29 9.41
N ASP A 61 -41.65 -37.15 8.11
CA ASP A 61 -42.02 -38.27 7.26
C ASP A 61 -40.82 -38.98 6.60
N ASP A 62 -41.05 -40.17 6.05
CA ASP A 62 -39.99 -41.02 5.49
C ASP A 62 -39.23 -40.36 4.33
N GLU A 63 -39.83 -39.40 3.64
CA GLU A 63 -39.16 -38.63 2.58
C GLU A 63 -38.30 -37.51 3.18
N GLN A 64 -38.80 -36.77 4.17
CA GLN A 64 -38.00 -35.77 4.92
C GLN A 64 -36.80 -36.41 5.61
N ALA A 65 -36.90 -37.68 5.99
CA ALA A 65 -35.81 -38.46 6.57
C ALA A 65 -34.58 -38.53 5.65
N VAL A 66 -34.84 -38.78 4.37
CA VAL A 66 -33.83 -38.99 3.33
C VAL A 66 -33.18 -37.68 2.92
N LEU A 67 -33.92 -36.56 3.03
CA LEU A 67 -33.40 -35.23 2.75
C LEU A 67 -32.56 -34.67 3.91
N ALA A 68 -32.89 -35.04 5.14
CA ALA A 68 -32.20 -34.60 6.35
C ALA A 68 -30.89 -35.36 6.65
N ASP A 69 -30.70 -36.57 6.10
CA ASP A 69 -29.47 -37.37 6.19
C ASP A 69 -28.53 -37.05 5.02
N ILE A 70 -27.91 -35.87 5.09
CA ILE A 70 -27.17 -35.28 3.97
C ILE A 70 -25.85 -36.00 3.66
N ASN A 71 -25.20 -36.61 4.66
CA ASN A 71 -24.01 -37.43 4.45
C ASN A 71 -24.33 -38.92 4.16
N ASN A 72 -25.62 -39.28 4.12
CA ASN A 72 -26.13 -40.60 3.78
C ASN A 72 -25.61 -41.73 4.69
N ASP A 73 -25.38 -41.43 5.98
CA ASP A 73 -24.88 -42.41 6.95
C ASP A 73 -25.98 -43.34 7.51
N GLY A 74 -27.23 -43.09 7.12
CA GLY A 74 -28.43 -43.85 7.51
C GLY A 74 -29.08 -43.35 8.81
N SER A 75 -28.64 -42.22 9.38
CA SER A 75 -29.16 -41.69 10.65
C SER A 75 -29.05 -40.16 10.81
N ILE A 76 -30.17 -39.49 11.11
CA ILE A 76 -30.22 -38.03 11.25
C ILE A 76 -29.66 -37.58 12.60
N LYS A 77 -28.55 -36.83 12.56
CA LYS A 77 -27.79 -36.34 13.73
C LYS A 77 -27.53 -34.83 13.64
N VAL A 78 -26.98 -34.28 14.72
CA VAL A 78 -26.54 -32.88 14.78
C VAL A 78 -25.47 -32.56 13.72
N ALA A 79 -24.71 -33.56 13.28
CA ALA A 79 -23.70 -33.41 12.24
C ALA A 79 -24.32 -33.01 10.89
N ASP A 80 -25.51 -33.52 10.55
CA ASP A 80 -26.18 -33.22 9.29
C ASP A 80 -26.65 -31.76 9.22
N SER A 81 -27.16 -31.25 10.35
CA SER A 81 -27.50 -29.82 10.51
C SER A 81 -26.29 -28.90 10.33
N ARG A 82 -25.11 -29.31 10.82
CA ARG A 82 -23.86 -28.54 10.67
C ARG A 82 -23.39 -28.50 9.22
N ILE A 83 -23.59 -29.58 8.46
CA ILE A 83 -23.22 -29.63 7.04
C ILE A 83 -24.10 -28.63 6.28
N ILE A 84 -25.41 -28.61 6.53
CA ILE A 84 -26.32 -27.61 5.93
C ILE A 84 -25.89 -26.18 6.30
N LEU A 85 -25.51 -25.94 7.55
CA LEU A 85 -25.03 -24.61 8.00
C LEU A 85 -23.70 -24.19 7.34
N ARG A 86 -22.78 -25.13 7.06
CA ARG A 86 -21.55 -24.83 6.32
C ARG A 86 -21.83 -24.49 4.87
N ILE A 87 -22.73 -25.23 4.22
CA ILE A 87 -23.18 -24.97 2.85
C ILE A 87 -23.80 -23.58 2.74
N VAL A 88 -24.66 -23.19 3.70
CA VAL A 88 -25.35 -21.88 3.67
C VAL A 88 -24.42 -20.71 4.03
N LEU A 89 -23.29 -20.95 4.70
CA LEU A 89 -22.34 -19.91 5.12
C LEU A 89 -21.09 -19.83 4.23
N GLU A 90 -21.00 -20.65 3.17
CA GLU A 90 -19.88 -20.69 2.21
C GLU A 90 -18.49 -20.78 2.88
N ILE A 91 -18.37 -21.61 3.91
CA ILE A 91 -17.10 -21.90 4.59
C ILE A 91 -16.58 -23.24 4.04
N ASP A 92 -15.67 -23.14 3.05
CA ASP A 92 -14.92 -24.17 2.32
C ASP A 92 -15.66 -25.11 1.33
N SER A 93 -14.96 -25.35 0.21
CA SER A 93 -15.25 -26.22 -0.93
C SER A 93 -15.42 -27.70 -0.54
N ALA A 94 -16.47 -28.33 -1.09
CA ALA A 94 -16.54 -29.79 -1.23
C ALA A 94 -15.39 -30.25 -2.16
N GLU A 95 -14.56 -31.26 -1.88
CA GLU A 95 -14.94 -32.61 -1.49
C GLU A 95 -13.92 -33.27 -0.54
N GLU A 96 -14.42 -33.90 0.53
CA GLU A 96 -13.92 -35.21 0.96
C GLU A 96 -15.12 -36.02 1.47
N TYR A 97 -15.91 -36.59 0.55
CA TYR A 97 -16.88 -37.65 0.85
C TYR A 97 -16.98 -38.60 -0.35
N THR A 98 -16.03 -39.54 -0.47
CA THR A 98 -16.14 -40.65 -1.42
C THR A 98 -16.76 -41.89 -0.77
N LEU A 99 -17.79 -42.43 -1.44
CA LEU A 99 -18.38 -43.74 -1.19
C LEU A 99 -17.40 -44.87 -1.59
N PRO A 100 -17.44 -46.05 -0.95
CA PRO A 100 -16.37 -47.05 -1.06
C PRO A 100 -16.47 -47.97 -2.29
N GLY A 101 -15.33 -48.21 -2.97
CA GLY A 101 -15.03 -49.48 -3.66
C GLY A 101 -14.25 -49.41 -4.99
N GLU A 102 -12.97 -49.75 -4.99
CA GLU A 102 -12.35 -50.95 -5.66
C GLU A 102 -10.80 -50.84 -5.75
N GLU A 103 -10.13 -51.91 -5.33
CA GLU A 103 -8.67 -52.17 -5.38
C GLU A 103 -8.15 -52.39 -6.81
N ILE A 104 -6.84 -52.16 -7.08
CA ILE A 104 -5.77 -53.03 -7.66
C ILE A 104 -4.62 -52.15 -8.26
N ALA A 105 -3.32 -52.45 -8.35
CA ALA A 105 -2.34 -53.35 -7.70
C ALA A 105 -0.91 -53.02 -8.26
N GLU A 106 0.11 -53.10 -7.39
CA GLU A 106 1.56 -53.42 -7.55
C GLU A 106 2.52 -52.81 -8.62
N LYS A 107 3.68 -52.36 -8.09
CA LYS A 107 5.04 -52.02 -8.64
C LYS A 107 5.75 -53.19 -9.39
N PRO A 108 6.95 -53.10 -10.07
CA PRO A 108 8.21 -52.40 -9.63
C PRO A 108 9.31 -51.93 -10.66
N ASP A 109 10.27 -51.16 -10.13
CA ASP A 109 11.73 -50.97 -10.33
C ASP A 109 12.46 -50.99 -11.70
N GLU A 110 13.32 -49.97 -11.95
CA GLU A 110 14.78 -50.11 -12.22
C GLU A 110 15.53 -48.74 -12.20
N GLU A 111 16.80 -48.77 -11.78
CA GLU A 111 17.72 -47.65 -11.47
C GLU A 111 18.94 -47.64 -12.47
N PRO A 112 19.95 -46.74 -12.41
CA PRO A 112 20.21 -45.67 -13.38
C PRO A 112 21.56 -45.81 -14.14
N THR A 113 21.83 -44.93 -15.12
CA THR A 113 23.21 -44.64 -15.59
C THR A 113 23.42 -43.20 -16.09
N GLU A 114 24.59 -42.70 -15.67
CA GLU A 114 25.37 -41.46 -15.79
C GLU A 114 25.38 -40.57 -17.07
N ASP A 115 25.34 -39.25 -16.78
CA ASP A 115 26.32 -38.18 -17.08
C ASP A 115 26.30 -37.46 -18.46
N ALA A 116 25.89 -36.18 -18.45
CA ALA A 116 26.54 -35.06 -19.17
C ALA A 116 25.83 -33.69 -18.95
N GLY A 117 26.56 -32.73 -18.34
CA GLY A 117 26.44 -31.29 -18.60
C GLY A 117 25.42 -30.48 -17.79
N GLU A 118 25.90 -29.63 -16.88
CA GLU A 118 25.10 -28.62 -16.17
C GLU A 118 24.47 -27.60 -17.16
N GLU A 119 23.18 -27.73 -17.44
CA GLU A 119 22.29 -26.61 -17.79
C GLU A 119 21.61 -26.16 -16.49
N SER A 120 21.60 -24.86 -16.21
CA SER A 120 20.82 -24.31 -15.11
C SER A 120 19.33 -24.59 -15.34
N ASP A 121 18.73 -25.40 -14.48
CA ASP A 121 17.30 -25.68 -14.49
C ASP A 121 16.50 -24.41 -14.17
N VAL A 122 15.58 -24.06 -15.05
CA VAL A 122 14.63 -22.95 -14.86
C VAL A 122 13.43 -23.56 -14.14
N LEU A 123 13.24 -23.20 -12.87
CA LEU A 123 12.05 -23.60 -12.12
C LEU A 123 10.92 -22.62 -12.46
N MET A 124 9.85 -23.11 -13.07
CA MET A 124 8.62 -22.36 -13.30
C MET A 124 7.51 -23.03 -12.49
N THR A 125 6.84 -22.26 -11.63
CA THR A 125 5.72 -22.75 -10.82
C THR A 125 4.45 -22.07 -11.32
N ILE A 126 3.42 -22.86 -11.63
CA ILE A 126 2.12 -22.37 -12.10
C ILE A 126 1.07 -22.80 -11.09
N THR A 127 0.29 -21.86 -10.58
CA THR A 127 -0.78 -22.13 -9.60
C THR A 127 -2.10 -21.53 -10.11
N SER A 128 -3.20 -22.29 -10.03
CA SER A 128 -4.56 -21.82 -10.31
C SER A 128 -5.34 -21.69 -8.99
N ASP A 129 -6.19 -20.68 -8.86
CA ASP A 129 -7.11 -20.52 -7.73
C ASP A 129 -8.35 -21.46 -7.80
N LYS A 130 -8.56 -22.13 -8.93
CA LYS A 130 -9.59 -23.15 -9.13
C LYS A 130 -9.04 -24.40 -9.82
N SER A 131 -9.42 -25.58 -9.32
CA SER A 131 -9.09 -26.88 -9.93
C SER A 131 -10.07 -27.29 -11.04
N ASP A 132 -11.30 -26.77 -10.99
CA ASP A 132 -12.38 -27.01 -11.96
C ASP A 132 -13.05 -25.66 -12.31
N VAL A 133 -13.20 -25.36 -13.60
CA VAL A 133 -13.75 -24.08 -14.10
C VAL A 133 -15.01 -24.36 -14.91
N VAL A 134 -16.13 -23.72 -14.55
CA VAL A 134 -17.42 -23.84 -15.25
C VAL A 134 -17.69 -22.59 -16.09
N VAL A 135 -18.58 -22.68 -17.09
CA VAL A 135 -18.94 -21.53 -17.94
C VAL A 135 -19.51 -20.38 -17.09
N GLY A 136 -18.90 -19.19 -17.21
CA GLY A 136 -19.18 -18.00 -16.40
C GLY A 136 -18.28 -17.86 -15.17
N ASP A 137 -17.40 -18.82 -14.89
CA ASP A 137 -16.40 -18.68 -13.83
C ASP A 137 -15.25 -17.80 -14.28
N THR A 138 -14.89 -16.88 -13.38
CA THR A 138 -13.60 -16.23 -13.38
C THR A 138 -12.60 -17.07 -12.56
N PHE A 139 -11.39 -17.27 -13.09
CA PHE A 139 -10.30 -17.97 -12.40
C PHE A 139 -8.96 -17.29 -12.70
N THR A 140 -7.97 -17.50 -11.84
CA THR A 140 -6.68 -16.80 -11.83
C THR A 140 -5.53 -17.79 -11.91
N ILE A 141 -4.69 -17.64 -12.92
CA ILE A 141 -3.42 -18.37 -13.04
C ILE A 141 -2.29 -17.43 -12.65
N THR A 142 -1.44 -17.88 -11.72
CA THR A 142 -0.21 -17.20 -11.33
C THR A 142 1.00 -18.01 -11.80
N VAL A 143 1.91 -17.36 -12.52
CA VAL A 143 3.15 -17.96 -13.03
C VAL A 143 4.33 -17.29 -12.35
N TYR A 144 5.15 -18.11 -11.70
CA TYR A 144 6.43 -17.71 -11.10
C TYR A 144 7.57 -18.14 -12.03
N ALA A 145 8.36 -17.19 -12.51
CA ALA A 145 9.54 -17.47 -13.34
C ALA A 145 10.82 -16.95 -12.68
N ASN A 146 11.81 -17.83 -12.51
CA ASN A 146 13.13 -17.47 -12.01
C ASN A 146 14.11 -17.21 -13.18
N ASN A 147 14.86 -16.11 -13.11
CA ASN A 147 16.03 -15.80 -13.97
C ASN A 147 15.77 -15.81 -15.48
N PHE A 148 15.09 -14.79 -15.97
CA PHE A 148 15.18 -14.43 -17.39
C PHE A 148 16.25 -13.37 -17.64
N SER A 149 17.20 -13.63 -18.54
CA SER A 149 17.96 -12.56 -19.19
C SER A 149 17.06 -11.84 -20.20
N ALA A 150 17.34 -10.59 -20.56
CA ALA A 150 16.60 -9.85 -21.60
C ALA A 150 16.54 -10.62 -22.94
N GLU A 151 17.57 -11.43 -23.24
CA GLU A 151 17.61 -12.34 -24.40
C GLU A 151 16.73 -13.59 -24.21
N GLY A 152 16.55 -14.06 -22.98
CA GLY A 152 15.66 -15.18 -22.64
C GLY A 152 14.17 -14.82 -22.73
N ILE A 153 13.78 -13.61 -22.32
CA ILE A 153 12.39 -13.11 -22.49
C ILE A 153 12.07 -12.97 -23.98
N ALA A 154 13.01 -12.42 -24.75
CA ALA A 154 12.87 -12.29 -26.19
C ALA A 154 12.82 -13.66 -26.91
N ALA A 155 13.55 -14.67 -26.43
CA ALA A 155 13.50 -16.04 -26.96
C ALA A 155 12.16 -16.73 -26.65
N PHE A 156 11.63 -16.58 -25.43
CA PHE A 156 10.31 -17.10 -25.04
C PHE A 156 9.17 -16.44 -25.84
N GLN A 157 9.26 -15.13 -26.10
CA GLN A 157 8.32 -14.41 -26.97
C GLN A 157 8.46 -14.76 -28.46
N ALA A 158 9.62 -15.26 -28.90
CA ALA A 158 9.89 -15.64 -30.29
C ALA A 158 9.42 -17.05 -30.66
N ASP A 159 9.44 -18.02 -29.73
CA ASP A 159 8.98 -19.40 -29.98
C ASP A 159 7.45 -19.50 -30.14
N ILE A 160 6.70 -18.54 -29.60
CA ILE A 160 5.25 -18.40 -29.83
C ILE A 160 4.94 -17.92 -31.27
N LYS A 161 5.95 -17.41 -32.01
CA LYS A 161 5.75 -16.70 -33.28
C LYS A 161 5.89 -17.56 -34.55
N TYR A 162 6.22 -18.86 -34.45
CA TYR A 162 6.57 -19.67 -35.63
C TYR A 162 6.05 -21.14 -35.60
N ASP A 163 4.74 -21.36 -35.53
CA ASP A 163 4.13 -22.51 -36.24
C ASP A 163 2.65 -22.24 -36.59
N THR A 164 2.43 -21.70 -37.80
CA THR A 164 1.13 -21.28 -38.31
C THR A 164 0.32 -22.42 -38.94
N SER A 165 0.31 -23.61 -38.34
CA SER A 165 -0.39 -24.75 -38.94
C SER A 165 -1.08 -25.66 -37.93
N LEU A 166 -2.00 -25.14 -37.12
CA LEU A 166 -3.19 -25.82 -36.55
C LEU A 166 -4.08 -24.76 -35.84
N VAL A 167 -5.40 -24.88 -35.97
CA VAL A 167 -6.37 -23.76 -36.07
C VAL A 167 -7.25 -23.55 -34.82
N LYS A 168 -7.57 -22.27 -34.56
CA LYS A 168 -8.71 -21.59 -33.88
C LYS A 168 -9.21 -22.06 -32.49
N LEU A 169 -9.11 -21.16 -31.51
CA LEU A 169 -10.02 -21.04 -30.38
C LEU A 169 -11.34 -20.38 -30.81
N VAL A 170 -12.46 -20.90 -30.32
CA VAL A 170 -13.78 -20.27 -30.37
C VAL A 170 -14.16 -19.91 -28.94
N GLY A 171 -14.17 -18.61 -28.66
CA GLY A 171 -14.58 -17.99 -27.40
C GLY A 171 -13.82 -16.68 -27.15
N ASP A 172 -14.54 -15.58 -26.96
CA ASP A 172 -14.03 -14.26 -26.57
C ASP A 172 -13.40 -14.23 -25.16
N ILE A 173 -12.12 -13.87 -25.09
CA ILE A 173 -11.45 -13.57 -23.82
C ILE A 173 -11.83 -12.13 -23.43
N THR A 174 -12.54 -11.97 -22.32
CA THR A 174 -13.08 -10.66 -21.89
C THR A 174 -12.12 -9.83 -21.05
N LYS A 175 -11.08 -10.44 -20.43
CA LYS A 175 -10.06 -9.72 -19.67
C LYS A 175 -8.80 -10.59 -19.51
N VAL A 176 -7.62 -9.99 -19.70
CA VAL A 176 -6.33 -10.53 -19.26
C VAL A 176 -5.65 -9.42 -18.47
N SER A 177 -5.48 -9.62 -17.17
CA SER A 177 -4.57 -8.80 -16.37
C SER A 177 -3.17 -9.42 -16.43
N ALA A 178 -2.15 -8.57 -16.32
CA ALA A 178 -0.78 -8.97 -16.10
C ALA A 178 -0.30 -8.14 -14.92
N ARG A 179 0.05 -8.78 -13.80
CA ARG A 179 0.88 -8.11 -12.80
C ARG A 179 2.33 -8.36 -13.19
N ASP A 180 3.14 -7.32 -13.18
CA ASP A 180 4.59 -7.40 -13.07
C ASP A 180 4.96 -6.31 -12.06
N GLY A 181 5.93 -6.57 -11.19
CA GLY A 181 6.15 -5.86 -9.91
C GLY A 181 6.09 -4.33 -9.97
N GLY A 182 4.88 -3.75 -9.88
CA GLY A 182 4.66 -2.30 -9.82
C GLY A 182 3.70 -1.67 -10.83
N LEU A 183 2.98 -2.40 -11.69
CA LEU A 183 1.96 -1.83 -12.59
C LEU A 183 0.59 -2.52 -12.41
N GLU A 184 -0.44 -1.77 -11.97
CA GLU A 184 -1.83 -2.06 -12.33
C GLU A 184 -2.14 -1.28 -13.60
N GLY A 185 -1.96 -1.93 -14.75
CA GLY A 185 -2.68 -1.54 -15.95
C GLY A 185 -3.92 -2.42 -16.05
N ILE A 186 -5.12 -1.84 -16.04
CA ILE A 186 -6.21 -2.51 -16.73
C ILE A 186 -5.79 -2.51 -18.20
N ILE A 187 -5.43 -3.68 -18.74
CA ILE A 187 -5.21 -3.82 -20.18
C ILE A 187 -6.60 -3.80 -20.84
N GLU A 188 -7.17 -2.61 -21.02
CA GLU A 188 -8.23 -2.42 -22.00
C GLU A 188 -7.58 -2.39 -23.39
N GLY A 189 -7.72 -3.50 -24.13
CA GLY A 189 -7.21 -3.64 -25.49
C GLY A 189 -6.31 -4.86 -25.77
N ALA A 190 -6.21 -5.83 -24.86
CA ALA A 190 -5.58 -7.12 -25.19
C ALA A 190 -6.41 -7.82 -26.27
N GLU A 191 -5.86 -7.91 -27.47
CA GLU A 191 -6.57 -8.43 -28.63
C GLU A 191 -5.86 -9.69 -29.14
N ILE A 192 -6.61 -10.78 -29.31
CA ILE A 192 -6.09 -12.08 -29.74
C ILE A 192 -6.26 -12.19 -31.25
N LYS A 193 -5.16 -12.25 -31.99
CA LYS A 193 -5.18 -12.52 -33.44
C LYS A 193 -4.52 -13.86 -33.74
N GLU A 194 -5.26 -14.75 -34.41
CA GLU A 194 -4.76 -16.02 -34.94
C GLU A 194 -3.96 -16.87 -33.93
N GLY A 195 -4.41 -16.94 -32.67
CA GLY A 195 -3.71 -17.71 -31.63
C GLY A 195 -2.47 -17.03 -31.06
N HIS A 196 -2.27 -15.74 -31.30
CA HIS A 196 -1.24 -14.92 -30.66
C HIS A 196 -1.84 -13.97 -29.62
N ILE A 197 -1.21 -13.89 -28.44
CA ILE A 197 -1.32 -12.77 -27.50
C ILE A 197 -0.27 -11.74 -27.93
N ALA A 198 -0.69 -10.58 -28.44
CA ALA A 198 0.22 -9.47 -28.70
C ALA A 198 0.27 -8.59 -27.44
N TYR A 199 1.41 -8.61 -26.74
CA TYR A 199 1.68 -7.70 -25.63
C TYR A 199 1.89 -6.27 -26.17
N GLY A 200 0.89 -5.41 -26.02
CA GLY A 200 1.08 -3.96 -26.02
C GLY A 200 1.88 -3.61 -24.77
N GLY A 201 3.17 -3.31 -24.97
CA GLY A 201 4.20 -3.62 -24.00
C GLY A 201 4.08 -3.07 -22.57
N ILE A 202 4.66 -3.86 -21.69
CA ILE A 202 5.43 -3.35 -20.57
C ILE A 202 6.82 -3.91 -20.84
N THR A 203 7.80 -3.03 -21.11
CA THR A 203 9.20 -3.38 -20.91
C THR A 203 9.86 -2.27 -20.11
N PRO A 204 10.58 -2.62 -19.03
CA PRO A 204 11.04 -1.68 -18.03
C PRO A 204 12.23 -0.92 -18.59
N ASN A 205 12.08 0.38 -18.78
CA ASN A 205 13.22 1.27 -18.96
C ASN A 205 12.98 2.54 -18.14
N TYR A 206 13.06 2.38 -16.81
CA TYR A 206 13.76 3.30 -15.89
C TYR A 206 13.87 2.70 -14.47
N PHE A 207 14.14 1.39 -14.34
CA PHE A 207 14.60 0.81 -13.07
C PHE A 207 15.68 -0.24 -13.38
N GLN A 208 16.82 -0.14 -12.70
CA GLN A 208 17.88 -1.15 -12.77
C GLN A 208 17.31 -2.49 -12.28
N TYR A 209 17.61 -3.55 -13.04
CA TYR A 209 17.26 -4.94 -12.81
C TYR A 209 17.60 -5.46 -11.40
N ASP A 210 16.72 -6.31 -10.85
CA ASP A 210 17.07 -7.64 -10.33
C ASP A 210 15.87 -8.63 -10.34
N SER A 211 15.91 -9.56 -11.29
CA SER A 211 15.58 -11.02 -11.26
C SER A 211 14.26 -11.64 -10.73
N TYR A 212 13.14 -10.94 -10.49
CA TYR A 212 11.87 -11.64 -10.16
C TYR A 212 10.62 -10.99 -10.78
N SER A 213 10.02 -11.65 -11.77
CA SER A 213 8.75 -11.26 -12.37
C SER A 213 7.66 -12.30 -12.03
N CYS A 214 6.63 -11.88 -11.30
CA CYS A 214 5.45 -12.70 -11.01
C CYS A 214 4.34 -12.23 -11.95
N PHE A 215 3.81 -13.12 -12.79
CA PHE A 215 2.71 -12.81 -13.72
C PHE A 215 1.41 -13.42 -13.24
N THR A 216 0.36 -12.61 -13.11
CA THR A 216 -0.99 -13.06 -12.74
C THR A 216 -1.94 -12.72 -13.88
N ALA A 217 -2.64 -13.72 -14.43
CA ALA A 217 -3.71 -13.52 -15.41
C ALA A 217 -5.03 -14.15 -14.95
N THR A 218 -6.09 -13.39 -15.14
CA THR A 218 -7.47 -13.79 -14.85
C THR A 218 -8.18 -14.15 -16.15
N PHE A 219 -8.95 -15.24 -16.17
CA PHE A 219 -9.64 -15.77 -17.34
C PHE A 219 -11.13 -16.00 -17.03
N GLU A 220 -11.99 -15.93 -18.06
CA GLU A 220 -13.42 -16.23 -17.98
C GLU A 220 -13.79 -17.34 -18.98
N ALA A 221 -14.46 -18.39 -18.53
CA ALA A 221 -14.85 -19.53 -19.38
C ALA A 221 -16.21 -19.31 -20.04
N ILE A 222 -16.34 -19.59 -21.34
CA ILE A 222 -17.54 -19.22 -22.14
C ILE A 222 -18.15 -20.35 -23.00
N ALA A 223 -17.70 -21.60 -22.84
CA ALA A 223 -18.38 -22.78 -23.41
C ALA A 223 -18.13 -24.07 -22.63
N GLU A 224 -19.07 -25.03 -22.66
CA GLU A 224 -18.98 -26.30 -21.94
C GLU A 224 -17.93 -27.24 -22.55
N GLY A 225 -16.92 -27.63 -21.76
CA GLY A 225 -15.91 -28.64 -22.07
C GLY A 225 -14.84 -28.74 -20.97
N GLU A 226 -14.18 -29.90 -20.82
CA GLU A 226 -13.01 -30.05 -19.95
C GLU A 226 -11.83 -29.23 -20.50
N ALA A 227 -11.35 -28.24 -19.75
CA ALA A 227 -10.11 -27.54 -20.05
C ALA A 227 -8.93 -28.37 -19.52
N VAL A 228 -8.24 -29.09 -20.40
CA VAL A 228 -6.96 -29.75 -20.07
C VAL A 228 -5.84 -28.87 -20.59
N PHE A 229 -5.08 -28.27 -19.68
CA PHE A 229 -3.92 -27.43 -19.99
C PHE A 229 -2.66 -28.29 -20.05
N ASP A 230 -2.02 -28.39 -21.21
CA ASP A 230 -0.72 -29.04 -21.37
C ASP A 230 0.19 -28.09 -22.16
N PHE A 231 1.16 -27.48 -21.47
CA PHE A 231 2.12 -26.53 -22.04
C PHE A 231 3.51 -27.18 -22.13
N VAL A 232 4.10 -27.20 -23.32
CA VAL A 232 5.48 -27.68 -23.53
C VAL A 232 6.38 -26.52 -23.97
N GLY A 233 7.43 -26.29 -23.19
CA GLY A 233 8.70 -25.72 -23.63
C GLY A 233 9.85 -26.65 -23.23
N GLY A 234 10.31 -27.48 -24.16
CA GLY A 234 11.71 -27.96 -24.31
C GLY A 234 12.52 -28.61 -23.17
N LYS A 235 12.01 -28.86 -21.95
CA LYS A 235 12.79 -29.51 -20.88
C LYS A 235 12.08 -30.73 -20.28
N LYS A 236 12.84 -31.66 -19.72
CA LYS A 236 12.30 -32.82 -18.97
C LYS A 236 11.55 -32.31 -17.76
N PHE A 237 10.27 -32.66 -17.65
CA PHE A 237 9.46 -32.36 -16.47
C PHE A 237 9.42 -33.59 -15.56
N GLU A 238 9.76 -33.39 -14.28
CA GLU A 238 9.63 -34.40 -13.23
C GLU A 238 8.48 -34.01 -12.32
N PHE A 239 7.50 -34.90 -12.19
CA PHE A 239 6.29 -34.66 -11.39
C PHE A 239 6.43 -35.38 -10.05
N PHE A 240 6.04 -34.71 -8.97
CA PHE A 240 6.06 -35.23 -7.59
C PHE A 240 4.65 -35.18 -6.98
N ASP A 241 4.31 -36.18 -6.18
CA ASP A 241 3.08 -36.23 -5.39
C ASP A 241 3.24 -35.30 -4.16
N GLU A 242 2.51 -34.19 -4.10
CA GLU A 242 2.65 -33.18 -3.04
C GLU A 242 2.25 -33.69 -1.65
N SER A 243 1.45 -34.74 -1.54
CA SER A 243 1.06 -35.29 -0.24
C SER A 243 2.22 -36.01 0.49
N ASN A 244 3.26 -36.41 -0.25
CA ASN A 244 4.34 -37.25 0.29
C ASN A 244 5.73 -37.03 -0.37
N ASN A 245 5.82 -36.07 -1.29
CA ASN A 245 7.01 -35.65 -2.01
C ASN A 245 7.73 -36.76 -2.79
N LYS A 246 6.98 -37.72 -3.34
CA LYS A 246 7.53 -38.84 -4.12
C LYS A 246 7.40 -38.58 -5.63
N LYS A 247 8.50 -38.80 -6.37
CA LYS A 247 8.51 -38.71 -7.84
C LYS A 247 7.53 -39.71 -8.45
N ILE A 248 6.60 -39.21 -9.26
CA ILE A 248 5.50 -39.97 -9.85
C ILE A 248 5.58 -40.08 -11.37
N ALA A 249 6.16 -39.11 -12.09
CA ALA A 249 6.30 -39.22 -13.55
C ALA A 249 7.48 -38.42 -14.14
N THR A 250 7.86 -38.77 -15.38
CA THR A 250 8.76 -38.00 -16.25
C THR A 250 8.23 -38.07 -17.68
N ALA A 251 8.10 -36.93 -18.37
CA ALA A 251 7.50 -36.85 -19.71
C ALA A 251 8.46 -36.31 -20.79
N GLU A 252 8.40 -36.89 -22.01
CA GLU A 252 9.04 -36.41 -23.24
C GLU A 252 8.19 -36.74 -24.51
N GLY A 253 7.83 -35.73 -25.33
CA GLY A 253 7.33 -35.85 -26.73
C GLY A 253 5.80 -35.94 -26.97
N CYS A 254 5.29 -35.26 -28.02
CA CYS A 254 3.86 -34.89 -28.21
C CYS A 254 2.97 -35.78 -29.12
N ARG A 255 1.64 -35.75 -28.87
CA ARG A 255 0.53 -35.80 -29.87
C ARG A 255 -0.85 -35.42 -29.26
N ILE A 256 -1.67 -34.59 -29.92
CA ILE A 256 -3.10 -34.35 -29.60
C ILE A 256 -4.00 -34.54 -30.84
N VAL A 257 -5.21 -35.10 -30.66
CA VAL A 257 -6.30 -35.19 -31.67
C VAL A 257 -7.65 -34.98 -30.99
N VAL A 258 -8.48 -34.03 -31.46
CA VAL A 258 -9.94 -34.00 -31.20
C VAL A 258 -10.71 -33.44 -32.41
N SER A 259 -11.91 -33.96 -32.67
CA SER A 259 -12.80 -33.73 -33.82
C SER A 259 -14.07 -32.92 -33.49
N GLU A 260 -14.53 -32.14 -34.46
CA GLU A 260 -15.65 -31.17 -34.44
C GLU A 260 -17.07 -31.72 -34.15
N ASN A 261 -17.97 -30.85 -33.66
CA ASN A 261 -19.28 -30.61 -34.29
C ASN A 261 -19.94 -29.25 -33.91
N SER A 262 -20.56 -28.66 -34.95
CA SER A 262 -21.65 -27.66 -35.02
C SER A 262 -21.41 -26.15 -34.83
N ASN A 263 -21.21 -25.47 -35.98
CA ASN A 263 -21.93 -24.31 -36.55
C ASN A 263 -22.77 -23.38 -35.64
N GLU A 264 -22.26 -22.16 -35.36
CA GLU A 264 -22.76 -20.84 -35.79
C GLU A 264 -21.83 -19.73 -35.23
N GLU A 265 -21.19 -18.94 -36.11
CA GLU A 265 -20.24 -17.85 -35.75
C GLU A 265 -20.97 -16.52 -35.43
N PRO A 266 -20.63 -15.79 -34.34
CA PRO A 266 -20.70 -14.34 -34.31
C PRO A 266 -19.41 -13.75 -34.93
N THR A 267 -19.54 -12.66 -35.68
CA THR A 267 -18.43 -11.98 -36.37
C THR A 267 -18.15 -10.63 -35.69
N GLU A 268 -17.07 -10.51 -34.93
CA GLU A 268 -16.52 -9.23 -34.48
C GLU A 268 -15.31 -8.81 -35.34
N PRO A 269 -15.07 -7.50 -35.54
CA PRO A 269 -14.14 -7.01 -36.56
C PRO A 269 -12.69 -7.05 -36.07
N ALA A 270 -11.87 -7.94 -36.64
CA ALA A 270 -10.42 -7.97 -36.41
C ALA A 270 -9.77 -6.56 -36.52
N ASN A 271 -9.00 -6.11 -35.52
CA ASN A 271 -8.14 -4.92 -35.64
C ASN A 271 -7.39 -4.99 -36.96
N LYS A 272 -7.24 -3.84 -37.59
CA LYS A 272 -6.51 -3.71 -38.85
C LYS A 272 -5.21 -2.96 -38.55
N THR A 273 -4.19 -3.21 -39.35
CA THR A 273 -2.91 -2.53 -39.22
C THR A 273 -2.54 -1.94 -40.57
N GLU A 274 -2.21 -0.65 -40.60
CA GLU A 274 -1.73 0.04 -41.79
C GLU A 274 -0.56 0.96 -41.41
N GLY A 275 0.61 0.68 -41.97
CA GLY A 275 1.85 1.34 -41.54
C GLY A 275 2.19 0.97 -40.10
N TYR A 276 2.45 1.99 -39.27
CA TYR A 276 2.73 1.85 -37.85
C TYR A 276 1.47 1.85 -36.98
N LEU A 277 0.27 2.04 -37.56
CA LEU A 277 -0.96 2.25 -36.81
C LEU A 277 -1.84 1.01 -36.82
N THR A 278 -2.34 0.65 -35.64
CA THR A 278 -3.42 -0.34 -35.45
C THR A 278 -4.73 0.41 -35.20
N TYR A 279 -5.81 -0.09 -35.79
CA TYR A 279 -7.10 0.59 -35.77
C TYR A 279 -8.28 -0.37 -35.90
N GLU A 280 -9.39 0.06 -35.32
CA GLU A 280 -10.70 -0.59 -35.47
C GLU A 280 -11.58 0.24 -36.40
N VAL A 281 -12.59 -0.42 -36.98
CA VAL A 281 -13.59 0.27 -37.81
C VAL A 281 -14.97 0.03 -37.24
N SER A 282 -15.60 1.08 -36.74
CA SER A 282 -16.96 1.08 -36.22
C SER A 282 -17.77 2.13 -36.97
N ASN A 283 -19.00 1.79 -37.36
CA ASN A 283 -19.92 2.70 -38.05
C ASN A 283 -19.36 3.39 -39.31
N GLY A 284 -18.36 2.78 -39.96
CA GLY A 284 -17.72 3.34 -41.16
C GLY A 284 -16.67 4.41 -40.88
N GLU A 285 -16.21 4.53 -39.63
CA GLU A 285 -15.11 5.40 -39.21
C GLU A 285 -13.99 4.55 -38.56
N ALA A 286 -12.76 5.05 -38.61
CA ALA A 286 -11.60 4.39 -38.04
C ALA A 286 -11.18 5.04 -36.72
N THR A 287 -10.94 4.20 -35.72
CA THR A 287 -10.40 4.58 -34.41
C THR A 287 -9.00 4.00 -34.28
N ILE A 288 -7.99 4.83 -34.04
CA ILE A 288 -6.62 4.34 -33.79
C ILE A 288 -6.58 3.75 -32.38
N THR A 289 -6.21 2.47 -32.29
CA THR A 289 -6.14 1.71 -31.03
C THR A 289 -4.70 1.41 -30.60
N GLY A 290 -3.72 1.63 -31.48
CA GLY A 290 -2.32 1.44 -31.13
C GLY A 290 -1.35 1.96 -32.18
N CYS A 291 -0.09 2.07 -31.77
CA CYS A 291 1.02 2.43 -32.61
C CYS A 291 2.22 1.54 -32.30
N ASP A 292 2.95 1.13 -33.34
CA ASP A 292 4.21 0.39 -33.21
C ASP A 292 5.22 1.20 -32.38
N ARG A 293 5.87 0.54 -31.41
CA ARG A 293 6.83 1.16 -30.48
C ARG A 293 8.16 1.50 -31.13
N ASP A 294 8.50 0.83 -32.24
CA ASP A 294 9.72 1.09 -32.99
C ASP A 294 9.61 2.36 -33.87
N ILE A 295 8.46 3.05 -33.85
CA ILE A 295 8.30 4.30 -34.58
C ILE A 295 9.28 5.36 -34.05
N SER A 296 9.99 5.99 -34.99
CA SER A 296 10.92 7.07 -34.69
C SER A 296 10.72 8.24 -35.63
N GLY A 297 11.12 9.43 -35.17
CA GLY A 297 11.07 10.63 -36.00
C GLY A 297 9.66 11.22 -36.07
N LYS A 298 9.06 11.28 -37.26
CA LYS A 298 7.84 12.05 -37.51
C LYS A 298 6.67 11.13 -37.89
N LEU A 299 5.54 11.31 -37.21
CA LEU A 299 4.28 10.64 -37.53
C LEU A 299 3.21 11.65 -37.96
N GLU A 300 2.67 11.44 -39.16
CA GLU A 300 1.44 12.10 -39.61
C GLU A 300 0.27 11.14 -39.44
N ILE A 301 -0.71 11.53 -38.62
CA ILE A 301 -1.95 10.76 -38.52
C ILE A 301 -2.67 10.88 -39.87
N PRO A 302 -2.93 9.77 -40.58
CA PRO A 302 -3.56 9.83 -41.89
C PRO A 302 -5.03 10.24 -41.75
N ALA A 303 -5.57 10.89 -42.79
CA ALA A 303 -6.99 11.22 -42.84
C ALA A 303 -7.89 9.98 -43.00
N THR A 304 -7.32 8.87 -43.48
CA THR A 304 -8.03 7.59 -43.66
C THR A 304 -7.13 6.40 -43.34
N LEU A 305 -7.69 5.36 -42.72
CA LEU A 305 -7.08 4.04 -42.54
C LEU A 305 -7.99 2.97 -43.14
N GLY A 306 -7.47 2.10 -44.00
CA GLY A 306 -8.24 1.12 -44.76
C GLY A 306 -9.34 1.73 -45.64
N GLY A 307 -9.19 2.99 -46.02
CA GLY A 307 -10.20 3.76 -46.76
C GLY A 307 -11.33 4.37 -45.90
N TYR A 308 -11.30 4.17 -44.58
CA TYR A 308 -12.26 4.77 -43.63
C TYR A 308 -11.67 6.04 -43.02
N PRO A 309 -12.45 7.11 -42.81
CA PRO A 309 -11.98 8.33 -42.18
C PRO A 309 -11.51 8.07 -40.74
N VAL A 310 -10.33 8.58 -40.37
CA VAL A 310 -9.82 8.50 -38.99
C VAL A 310 -10.45 9.61 -38.17
N THR A 311 -11.37 9.28 -37.28
CA THR A 311 -12.12 10.27 -36.48
C THR A 311 -11.74 10.24 -35.00
N GLU A 312 -11.09 9.17 -34.53
CA GLU A 312 -10.78 8.97 -33.12
C GLU A 312 -9.37 8.42 -32.89
N ILE A 313 -8.73 8.93 -31.85
CA ILE A 313 -7.53 8.33 -31.24
C ILE A 313 -7.97 7.76 -29.89
N GLY A 314 -7.87 6.44 -29.75
CA GLY A 314 -8.27 5.71 -28.54
C GLY A 314 -7.34 5.95 -27.35
N SER A 315 -7.77 5.48 -26.18
CA SER A 315 -6.98 5.55 -24.96
C SER A 315 -5.69 4.74 -25.14
N LEU A 316 -4.57 5.25 -24.62
CA LEU A 316 -3.24 4.61 -24.69
C LEU A 316 -2.73 4.29 -26.12
N ALA A 317 -3.38 4.79 -27.18
CA ALA A 317 -3.03 4.46 -28.56
C ALA A 317 -1.57 4.79 -28.96
N PHE A 318 -0.97 5.78 -28.31
CA PHE A 318 0.42 6.19 -28.47
C PHE A 318 1.20 6.09 -27.14
N ASN A 319 0.93 5.09 -26.30
CA ASN A 319 1.64 4.92 -25.05
C ASN A 319 3.14 4.58 -25.26
N GLU A 320 4.02 5.19 -24.47
CA GLU A 320 5.47 4.90 -24.39
C GLU A 320 6.26 5.09 -25.70
N LEU A 321 5.84 6.04 -26.56
CA LEU A 321 6.57 6.34 -27.80
C LEU A 321 7.74 7.30 -27.55
N THR A 322 8.84 6.75 -27.05
CA THR A 322 10.03 7.50 -26.62
C THR A 322 10.92 8.01 -27.77
N GLU A 323 10.84 7.39 -28.97
CA GLU A 323 11.63 7.78 -30.15
C GLU A 323 10.85 8.67 -31.14
N LEU A 324 9.55 8.88 -30.89
CA LEU A 324 8.71 9.76 -31.70
C LEU A 324 9.01 11.23 -31.36
N THR A 325 9.51 11.98 -32.34
CA THR A 325 9.95 13.38 -32.17
C THR A 325 8.92 14.41 -32.64
N GLU A 326 8.06 14.06 -33.58
CA GLU A 326 7.03 14.96 -34.10
C GLU A 326 5.74 14.21 -34.38
N ILE A 327 4.62 14.76 -33.90
CA ILE A 327 3.28 14.25 -34.22
C ILE A 327 2.44 15.31 -34.93
N MET A 328 1.76 14.89 -35.99
CA MET A 328 0.83 15.74 -36.74
C MET A 328 -0.59 15.16 -36.71
N ILE A 329 -1.52 15.90 -36.08
CA ILE A 329 -2.93 15.52 -36.00
C ILE A 329 -3.65 15.96 -37.27
N SER A 330 -4.34 15.02 -37.90
CA SER A 330 -5.05 15.21 -39.17
C SER A 330 -6.30 16.10 -39.00
N ALA A 331 -6.87 16.58 -40.11
CA ALA A 331 -8.12 17.36 -40.08
C ALA A 331 -9.36 16.51 -39.74
N SER A 332 -9.31 15.19 -39.91
CA SER A 332 -10.45 14.29 -39.71
C SER A 332 -10.64 13.87 -38.26
N VAL A 333 -9.59 13.95 -37.42
CA VAL A 333 -9.65 13.58 -36.00
C VAL A 333 -10.57 14.55 -35.25
N THR A 334 -11.63 14.00 -34.67
CA THR A 334 -12.65 14.73 -33.91
C THR A 334 -12.70 14.34 -32.44
N ASN A 335 -12.09 13.21 -32.07
CA ASN A 335 -12.00 12.72 -30.70
C ASN A 335 -10.58 12.21 -30.39
N ILE A 336 -10.09 12.51 -29.19
CA ILE A 336 -8.81 12.04 -28.64
C ILE A 336 -9.13 11.69 -27.19
N ASN A 337 -9.05 10.40 -26.87
CA ASN A 337 -9.41 9.90 -25.55
C ASN A 337 -8.32 10.20 -24.51
N GLU A 338 -8.64 9.95 -23.25
CA GLU A 338 -7.70 10.19 -22.15
C GLU A 338 -6.46 9.29 -22.31
N ASN A 339 -5.30 9.83 -21.92
CA ASN A 339 -4.02 9.12 -21.89
C ASN A 339 -3.55 8.57 -23.25
N SER A 340 -4.12 9.04 -24.37
CA SER A 340 -3.70 8.62 -25.72
C SER A 340 -2.20 8.79 -25.99
N PHE A 341 -1.53 9.74 -25.32
CA PHE A 341 -0.11 10.08 -25.52
C PHE A 341 0.74 9.89 -24.26
N ASN A 342 0.37 8.93 -23.42
CA ASN A 342 1.06 8.69 -22.17
C ASN A 342 2.55 8.33 -22.38
N ILE A 343 3.44 8.90 -21.56
CA ILE A 343 4.90 8.65 -21.58
C ILE A 343 5.53 8.83 -22.97
N CYS A 344 5.04 9.78 -23.78
CA CYS A 344 5.61 10.16 -25.07
C CYS A 344 6.84 11.10 -24.92
N SER A 345 7.88 10.62 -24.25
CA SER A 345 9.00 11.44 -23.77
C SER A 345 9.87 12.08 -24.89
N GLY A 346 9.83 11.53 -26.10
CA GLY A 346 10.64 11.97 -27.23
C GLY A 346 10.06 13.15 -28.02
N ILE A 347 8.79 13.49 -27.83
CA ILE A 347 8.12 14.48 -28.68
C ILE A 347 8.78 15.85 -28.47
N GLU A 348 9.05 16.54 -29.57
CA GLU A 348 9.68 17.87 -29.60
C GLU A 348 8.82 18.89 -30.33
N SER A 349 7.94 18.42 -31.22
CA SER A 349 7.08 19.24 -32.08
C SER A 349 5.69 18.61 -32.19
N ILE A 350 4.67 19.45 -32.00
CA ILE A 350 3.25 19.04 -32.06
C ILE A 350 2.55 19.96 -33.04
N VAL A 351 1.93 19.38 -34.07
CA VAL A 351 1.25 20.12 -35.13
C VAL A 351 -0.17 19.59 -35.29
N VAL A 352 -1.14 20.47 -35.43
CA VAL A 352 -2.51 20.11 -35.83
C VAL A 352 -2.82 20.75 -37.16
N ASN A 353 -3.44 20.00 -38.07
CA ASN A 353 -3.90 20.54 -39.34
C ASN A 353 -4.81 21.77 -39.15
N ASP A 354 -4.56 22.85 -39.89
CA ASP A 354 -5.32 24.10 -39.79
C ASP A 354 -6.84 23.95 -40.00
N ASN A 355 -7.26 22.91 -40.73
CA ASN A 355 -8.68 22.61 -40.98
C ASN A 355 -9.32 21.75 -39.87
N ASN A 356 -8.56 21.32 -38.85
CA ASN A 356 -9.15 20.59 -37.73
C ASN A 356 -10.08 21.52 -36.93
N THR A 357 -11.34 21.09 -36.81
CA THR A 357 -12.43 21.86 -36.20
C THR A 357 -12.53 21.69 -34.68
N LYS A 358 -11.86 20.67 -34.11
CA LYS A 358 -11.92 20.31 -32.69
C LYS A 358 -10.63 20.64 -31.95
N TYR A 359 -9.48 20.46 -32.60
CA TYR A 359 -8.16 20.68 -32.01
C TYR A 359 -7.37 21.75 -32.75
N TYR A 360 -6.35 22.28 -32.09
CA TYR A 360 -5.33 23.12 -32.70
C TYR A 360 -4.00 22.93 -31.99
N SER A 361 -2.91 23.27 -32.67
CA SER A 361 -1.60 23.41 -32.07
C SER A 361 -1.24 24.89 -31.89
N SER A 362 -0.70 25.27 -30.75
CA SER A 362 -0.03 26.57 -30.54
C SER A 362 1.18 26.35 -29.65
N ASP A 363 2.33 26.91 -30.03
CA ASP A 363 3.57 26.84 -29.23
C ASP A 363 3.90 25.42 -28.72
N ASN A 364 3.81 24.42 -29.63
CA ASN A 364 3.99 22.99 -29.35
C ASN A 364 3.04 22.43 -28.27
N CYS A 365 1.82 22.94 -28.19
CA CYS A 365 0.76 22.38 -27.36
C CYS A 365 -0.41 21.91 -28.24
N LEU A 366 -0.88 20.67 -28.06
CA LEU A 366 -2.15 20.17 -28.60
C LEU A 366 -3.30 20.60 -27.68
N ILE A 367 -4.25 21.38 -28.19
CA ILE A 367 -5.30 21.99 -27.39
C ILE A 367 -6.67 21.71 -28.00
N GLU A 368 -7.64 21.32 -27.16
CA GLU A 368 -9.05 21.24 -27.53
C GLU A 368 -9.67 22.64 -27.59
N ARG A 369 -10.31 22.98 -28.72
CA ARG A 369 -10.88 24.32 -28.98
C ARG A 369 -12.05 24.67 -28.08
N GLU A 370 -12.91 23.70 -27.77
CA GLU A 370 -14.17 23.95 -27.08
C GLU A 370 -13.96 24.27 -25.59
N THR A 371 -13.09 23.51 -24.94
CA THR A 371 -12.83 23.63 -23.50
C THR A 371 -11.54 24.38 -23.17
N ASN A 372 -10.71 24.69 -24.18
CA ASN A 372 -9.34 25.18 -24.00
C ASN A 372 -8.50 24.28 -23.08
N THR A 373 -8.66 22.96 -23.23
CA THR A 373 -7.89 21.97 -22.50
C THR A 373 -6.61 21.63 -23.26
N LEU A 374 -5.46 21.77 -22.61
CA LEU A 374 -4.19 21.24 -23.08
C LEU A 374 -4.19 19.71 -22.93
N ILE A 375 -4.07 19.00 -24.05
CA ILE A 375 -4.11 17.53 -24.11
C ILE A 375 -2.69 16.96 -24.08
N LEU A 376 -1.77 17.56 -24.84
CA LEU A 376 -0.39 17.12 -24.94
C LEU A 376 0.53 18.32 -25.10
N GLY A 377 1.61 18.32 -24.35
CA GLY A 377 2.76 19.20 -24.52
C GLY A 377 4.05 18.41 -24.60
N CYS A 378 5.15 19.14 -24.76
CA CYS A 378 6.50 18.61 -24.90
C CYS A 378 7.52 19.57 -24.28
N ARG A 379 8.81 19.21 -24.31
CA ARG A 379 9.88 19.97 -23.65
C ARG A 379 10.07 21.40 -24.16
N ASN A 380 9.57 21.69 -25.37
CA ASN A 380 9.62 23.00 -26.01
C ASN A 380 8.29 23.77 -25.94
N SER A 381 7.31 23.27 -25.18
CA SER A 381 6.00 23.90 -25.12
C SER A 381 6.02 25.21 -24.34
N ILE A 382 5.20 26.15 -24.80
CA ILE A 382 4.79 27.33 -24.03
C ILE A 382 3.28 27.27 -23.92
N ILE A 383 2.75 27.03 -22.71
CA ILE A 383 1.30 26.93 -22.51
C ILE A 383 0.66 28.29 -22.86
N PRO A 384 -0.25 28.36 -23.86
CA PRO A 384 -0.86 29.63 -24.27
C PRO A 384 -1.79 30.21 -23.19
N ASP A 385 -1.90 31.54 -23.13
CA ASP A 385 -2.78 32.28 -22.19
C ASP A 385 -4.29 32.00 -22.41
N SER A 386 -4.67 31.29 -23.47
CA SER A 386 -6.05 30.83 -23.70
C SER A 386 -6.38 29.55 -22.95
N VAL A 387 -5.39 28.76 -22.53
CA VAL A 387 -5.60 27.45 -21.88
C VAL A 387 -6.23 27.65 -20.51
N THR A 388 -7.32 26.94 -20.24
CA THR A 388 -8.03 27.01 -18.95
C THR A 388 -7.92 25.72 -18.13
N LYS A 389 -7.53 24.60 -18.76
CA LYS A 389 -7.32 23.30 -18.11
C LYS A 389 -6.07 22.65 -18.69
N ILE A 390 -5.22 22.10 -17.82
CA ILE A 390 -4.17 21.15 -18.21
C ILE A 390 -4.74 19.76 -17.98
N GLY A 391 -4.81 18.95 -19.03
CA GLY A 391 -5.36 17.59 -18.99
C GLY A 391 -4.48 16.62 -18.20
N ASN A 392 -5.02 15.42 -17.96
CA ASN A 392 -4.27 14.34 -17.34
C ASN A 392 -3.09 13.94 -18.25
N HIS A 393 -1.96 13.60 -17.66
CA HIS A 393 -0.75 13.16 -18.38
C HIS A 393 -0.23 14.11 -19.48
N ALA A 394 -0.63 15.38 -19.49
CA ALA A 394 -0.35 16.31 -20.59
C ALA A 394 1.14 16.50 -20.89
N PHE A 395 2.00 16.36 -19.88
CA PHE A 395 3.46 16.37 -19.98
C PHE A 395 4.07 15.13 -19.32
N ASP A 396 3.33 14.03 -19.19
CA ASP A 396 3.87 12.83 -18.53
C ASP A 396 5.11 12.30 -19.26
N GLY A 397 6.17 11.99 -18.49
CA GLY A 397 7.42 11.48 -19.02
C GLY A 397 8.24 12.53 -19.78
N CYS A 398 7.89 13.81 -19.74
CA CYS A 398 8.48 14.82 -20.62
C CYS A 398 9.94 15.15 -20.25
N THR A 399 10.87 14.37 -20.83
CA THR A 399 12.31 14.57 -20.64
C THR A 399 12.79 15.88 -21.27
N GLY A 400 13.73 16.55 -20.59
CA GLY A 400 14.25 17.86 -20.98
C GLY A 400 13.36 19.05 -20.63
N LEU A 401 12.14 18.83 -20.10
CA LEU A 401 11.29 19.92 -19.60
C LEU A 401 11.84 20.46 -18.29
N THR A 402 12.66 21.52 -18.35
CA THR A 402 13.34 22.05 -17.14
C THR A 402 12.50 23.02 -16.31
N LYS A 403 11.66 23.80 -16.99
CA LYS A 403 10.78 24.83 -16.41
C LYS A 403 9.57 25.02 -17.30
N ILE A 404 8.42 25.26 -16.70
CA ILE A 404 7.20 25.62 -17.43
C ILE A 404 6.39 26.67 -16.68
N LYS A 405 5.88 27.65 -17.42
CA LYS A 405 5.00 28.68 -16.87
C LYS A 405 3.56 28.24 -17.04
N ILE A 406 2.84 28.09 -15.94
CA ILE A 406 1.39 27.90 -15.94
C ILE A 406 0.70 29.28 -16.07
N PRO A 407 -0.10 29.53 -17.13
CA PRO A 407 -0.78 30.82 -17.33
C PRO A 407 -1.84 31.10 -16.27
N ALA A 408 -2.12 32.38 -16.02
CA ALA A 408 -3.13 32.83 -15.06
C ALA A 408 -4.60 32.56 -15.51
N SER A 409 -4.79 31.99 -16.70
CA SER A 409 -6.07 31.49 -17.19
C SER A 409 -6.37 30.07 -16.73
N VAL A 410 -5.35 29.31 -16.30
CA VAL A 410 -5.50 27.90 -15.91
C VAL A 410 -6.20 27.82 -14.56
N ALA A 411 -7.33 27.12 -14.53
CA ALA A 411 -8.11 26.86 -13.32
C ALA A 411 -7.96 25.43 -12.80
N ASN A 412 -7.55 24.48 -13.65
CA ASN A 412 -7.50 23.06 -13.35
C ASN A 412 -6.21 22.42 -13.87
N ILE A 413 -5.56 21.62 -13.05
CA ILE A 413 -4.41 20.77 -13.41
C ILE A 413 -4.83 19.32 -13.15
N GLY A 414 -4.82 18.49 -14.19
CA GLY A 414 -5.24 17.09 -14.13
C GLY A 414 -4.22 16.17 -13.44
N SER A 415 -4.66 14.93 -13.20
CA SER A 415 -3.84 13.85 -12.62
C SER A 415 -2.61 13.60 -13.48
N PHE A 416 -1.45 13.48 -12.82
CA PHE A 416 -0.17 13.17 -13.47
C PHE A 416 0.21 14.12 -14.61
N ALA A 417 -0.35 15.34 -14.64
CA ALA A 417 -0.16 16.29 -15.75
C ALA A 417 1.31 16.59 -16.06
N PHE A 418 2.21 16.49 -15.08
CA PHE A 418 3.66 16.64 -15.21
C PHE A 418 4.39 15.45 -14.59
N ALA A 419 3.76 14.28 -14.51
CA ALA A 419 4.41 13.13 -13.90
C ALA A 419 5.69 12.74 -14.66
N PHE A 420 6.63 12.11 -13.96
CA PHE A 420 7.88 11.60 -14.51
C PHE A 420 8.61 12.61 -15.44
N CYS A 421 8.61 13.89 -15.07
CA CYS A 421 9.43 14.92 -15.69
C CYS A 421 10.75 15.06 -14.90
N PRO A 422 11.78 14.24 -15.15
CA PRO A 422 12.98 14.18 -14.30
C PRO A 422 13.81 15.45 -14.31
N ASP A 423 13.69 16.27 -15.36
CA ASP A 423 14.46 17.51 -15.51
C ASP A 423 13.74 18.75 -14.96
N LEU A 424 12.46 18.63 -14.57
CA LEU A 424 11.67 19.77 -14.09
C LEU A 424 12.17 20.20 -12.72
N THR A 425 12.73 21.41 -12.64
CA THR A 425 13.41 21.91 -11.41
C THR A 425 12.53 22.82 -10.55
N GLU A 426 11.59 23.53 -11.15
CA GLU A 426 10.69 24.43 -10.44
C GLU A 426 9.30 24.45 -11.07
N ILE A 427 8.27 24.61 -10.23
CA ILE A 427 6.91 24.85 -10.69
C ILE A 427 6.27 26.00 -9.90
N LYS A 428 5.50 26.82 -10.62
CA LYS A 428 4.75 27.95 -10.04
C LYS A 428 3.26 27.80 -10.32
N ILE A 429 2.46 27.66 -9.26
CA ILE A 429 1.01 27.53 -9.33
C ILE A 429 0.37 28.92 -9.22
N PRO A 430 -0.35 29.41 -10.25
CA PRO A 430 -0.95 30.74 -10.21
C PRO A 430 -2.19 30.81 -9.32
N ALA A 431 -2.62 32.03 -8.96
CA ALA A 431 -3.80 32.26 -8.12
C ALA A 431 -5.11 31.73 -8.72
N SER A 432 -5.16 31.50 -10.02
CA SER A 432 -6.33 31.02 -10.76
C SER A 432 -6.62 29.53 -10.56
N VAL A 433 -5.62 28.73 -10.17
CA VAL A 433 -5.78 27.28 -10.01
C VAL A 433 -6.62 26.99 -8.78
N THR A 434 -7.80 26.43 -9.00
CA THR A 434 -8.76 26.04 -7.96
C THR A 434 -8.94 24.53 -7.87
N ASN A 435 -8.37 23.77 -8.81
CA ASN A 435 -8.41 22.32 -8.79
C ASN A 435 -7.08 21.70 -9.24
N ILE A 436 -6.60 20.74 -8.46
CA ILE A 436 -5.47 19.88 -8.74
C ILE A 436 -5.97 18.46 -8.46
N ASP A 437 -6.09 17.66 -9.50
CA ASP A 437 -6.50 16.26 -9.43
C ASP A 437 -5.25 15.37 -9.37
N GLY A 438 -5.27 14.33 -8.53
CA GLY A 438 -4.09 13.47 -8.31
C GLY A 438 -2.86 14.23 -7.82
N ASN A 439 -1.70 13.56 -7.80
CA ASN A 439 -0.42 14.25 -7.73
C ASN A 439 0.07 14.56 -9.16
N PRO A 440 0.03 15.83 -9.61
CA PRO A 440 0.48 16.20 -10.94
C PRO A 440 2.01 16.11 -11.11
N PHE A 441 2.78 15.95 -10.03
CA PHE A 441 4.25 15.97 -10.03
C PHE A 441 4.87 14.65 -9.55
N ALA A 442 4.11 13.55 -9.55
CA ALA A 442 4.62 12.23 -9.21
C ALA A 442 5.84 11.88 -10.10
N GLY A 443 6.92 11.34 -9.53
CA GLY A 443 8.12 10.98 -10.27
C GLY A 443 8.99 12.14 -10.76
N CYS A 444 8.69 13.40 -10.41
CA CYS A 444 9.52 14.56 -10.76
C CYS A 444 10.79 14.63 -9.90
N SER A 445 11.74 13.73 -10.15
CA SER A 445 12.96 13.59 -9.36
C SER A 445 13.89 14.82 -9.38
N GLY A 446 13.80 15.68 -10.39
CA GLY A 446 14.54 16.94 -10.49
C GLY A 446 13.94 18.11 -9.71
N LEU A 447 12.70 17.99 -9.23
CA LEU A 447 11.96 19.11 -8.65
C LEU A 447 12.61 19.57 -7.35
N GLU A 448 12.92 20.87 -7.29
CA GLU A 448 13.61 21.50 -6.17
C GLU A 448 12.76 22.58 -5.48
N LEU A 449 11.81 23.16 -6.22
CA LEU A 449 11.04 24.32 -5.78
C LEU A 449 9.58 24.21 -6.24
N ILE A 450 8.68 24.27 -5.26
CA ILE A 450 7.24 24.40 -5.48
C ILE A 450 6.79 25.75 -4.91
N GLU A 451 6.32 26.64 -5.77
CA GLU A 451 5.81 27.96 -5.38
C GLU A 451 4.33 28.08 -5.75
N VAL A 452 3.50 28.54 -4.80
CA VAL A 452 2.10 28.88 -5.07
C VAL A 452 1.93 30.38 -4.86
N ASP A 453 1.21 31.04 -5.79
CA ASP A 453 0.86 32.46 -5.65
C ASP A 453 0.15 32.71 -4.31
N GLY A 454 0.60 33.72 -3.56
CA GLY A 454 0.05 34.03 -2.24
C GLY A 454 -1.43 34.41 -2.22
N ASN A 455 -2.03 34.72 -3.38
CA ASN A 455 -3.47 34.98 -3.53
C ASN A 455 -4.27 33.75 -3.96
N ASN A 456 -3.65 32.57 -4.11
CA ASN A 456 -4.38 31.36 -4.46
C ASN A 456 -5.38 31.02 -3.32
N PRO A 457 -6.67 30.82 -3.66
CA PRO A 457 -7.71 30.63 -2.66
C PRO A 457 -7.71 29.23 -2.01
N LYS A 458 -7.18 28.20 -2.69
CA LYS A 458 -7.29 26.80 -2.28
C LYS A 458 -5.95 26.17 -1.89
N TYR A 459 -4.85 26.59 -2.51
CA TYR A 459 -3.53 26.02 -2.30
C TYR A 459 -2.55 27.08 -1.79
N TYR A 460 -1.46 26.64 -1.18
CA TYR A 460 -0.32 27.47 -0.82
C TYR A 460 0.94 26.61 -0.77
N SER A 461 2.11 27.26 -0.80
CA SER A 461 3.40 26.60 -0.63
C SER A 461 4.03 26.97 0.70
N SER A 462 4.61 25.98 1.39
CA SER A 462 5.42 26.19 2.60
C SER A 462 6.44 25.05 2.71
N GLY A 463 7.71 25.38 2.92
CA GLY A 463 8.79 24.38 2.99
C GLY A 463 8.92 23.56 1.71
N ASP A 464 8.78 24.18 0.54
CA ASP A 464 8.80 23.52 -0.78
C ASP A 464 7.78 22.37 -0.92
N CYS A 465 6.65 22.48 -0.22
CA CYS A 465 5.50 21.57 -0.33
C CYS A 465 4.29 22.30 -0.92
N LEU A 466 3.54 21.65 -1.79
CA LEU A 466 2.19 22.06 -2.20
C LEU A 466 1.18 21.59 -1.15
N ILE A 467 0.44 22.51 -0.54
CA ILE A 467 -0.48 22.22 0.57
C ILE A 467 -1.87 22.75 0.24
N GLU A 468 -2.89 21.95 0.52
CA GLU A 468 -4.29 22.38 0.48
C GLU A 468 -4.65 23.18 1.73
N ARG A 469 -5.25 24.37 1.55
CA ARG A 469 -5.52 25.35 2.60
C ARG A 469 -6.62 24.93 3.57
N GLU A 470 -7.63 24.20 3.13
CA GLU A 470 -8.78 23.84 3.98
C GLU A 470 -8.41 22.76 5.00
N THR A 471 -7.67 21.75 4.56
CA THR A 471 -7.36 20.56 5.36
C THR A 471 -5.94 20.53 5.91
N ASN A 472 -5.05 21.43 5.46
CA ASN A 472 -3.61 21.37 5.71
C ASN A 472 -2.97 20.04 5.27
N THR A 473 -3.51 19.44 4.21
CA THR A 473 -2.96 18.22 3.62
C THR A 473 -1.85 18.56 2.63
N LEU A 474 -0.69 17.91 2.77
CA LEU A 474 0.37 17.98 1.78
C LEU A 474 -0.03 17.17 0.54
N ILE A 475 -0.14 17.86 -0.59
CA ILE A 475 -0.59 17.28 -1.88
C ILE A 475 0.60 16.79 -2.71
N SER A 476 1.70 17.54 -2.71
CA SER A 476 2.91 17.19 -3.45
C SER A 476 4.14 17.79 -2.78
N GLY A 477 5.23 17.03 -2.78
CA GLY A 477 6.53 17.45 -2.29
C GLY A 477 7.63 17.27 -3.33
N CYS A 478 8.84 17.68 -2.97
CA CYS A 478 10.02 17.63 -3.81
C CYS A 478 11.25 17.33 -2.96
N LYS A 479 12.44 17.26 -3.58
CA LYS A 479 13.66 16.80 -2.91
C LYS A 479 14.11 17.68 -1.73
N ASN A 480 13.72 18.96 -1.72
CA ASN A 480 14.08 19.94 -0.69
C ASN A 480 12.98 20.11 0.37
N SER A 481 11.89 19.36 0.27
CA SER A 481 10.72 19.59 1.11
C SER A 481 11.02 19.50 2.61
N ILE A 482 10.52 20.49 3.34
CA ILE A 482 10.46 20.53 4.80
C ILE A 482 8.99 20.59 5.17
N ILE A 483 8.44 19.47 5.64
CA ILE A 483 7.01 19.37 5.99
C ILE A 483 6.74 20.26 7.22
N PRO A 484 5.86 21.27 7.13
CA PRO A 484 5.57 22.15 8.26
C PRO A 484 4.77 21.47 9.39
N ASP A 485 5.01 21.87 10.64
CA ASP A 485 4.37 21.31 11.86
C ASP A 485 2.85 21.55 12.00
N PHE A 486 2.21 22.20 11.03
CA PHE A 486 0.75 22.32 10.98
C PHE A 486 0.11 21.33 9.99
N VAL A 487 0.92 20.63 9.19
CA VAL A 487 0.41 19.63 8.23
C VAL A 487 -0.11 18.44 9.02
N THR A 488 -1.35 18.05 8.76
CA THR A 488 -2.03 16.99 9.52
C THR A 488 -2.07 15.65 8.79
N ALA A 489 -1.88 15.66 7.47
CA ALA A 489 -1.88 14.46 6.63
C ALA A 489 -1.01 14.66 5.40
N ILE A 490 -0.46 13.55 4.87
CA ILE A 490 0.26 13.53 3.60
C ILE A 490 -0.56 12.71 2.61
N ALA A 491 -0.95 13.33 1.50
CA ALA A 491 -1.88 12.75 0.55
C ALA A 491 -1.25 11.56 -0.20
N GLY A 492 -1.95 10.43 -0.12
CA GLY A 492 -1.86 9.36 -1.09
C GLY A 492 -3.01 9.49 -2.09
N PHE A 493 -2.79 9.00 -3.30
CA PHE A 493 -3.80 8.97 -4.35
C PHE A 493 -3.81 7.56 -4.96
N GLU A 494 -4.89 7.20 -5.66
CA GLU A 494 -4.97 5.97 -6.44
C GLU A 494 -3.90 5.96 -7.55
N GLU A 495 -3.55 4.78 -8.05
CA GLU A 495 -2.68 4.61 -9.24
C GLU A 495 -1.32 5.33 -9.16
N PHE A 496 -0.50 5.05 -8.13
CA PHE A 496 0.89 5.57 -8.06
C PHE A 496 1.00 7.09 -7.80
N GLY A 497 -0.04 7.71 -7.26
CA GLY A 497 -0.09 9.17 -7.12
C GLY A 497 0.40 9.77 -5.80
N GLY A 498 1.16 9.07 -4.95
CA GLY A 498 1.57 9.61 -3.65
C GLY A 498 2.34 10.95 -3.69
N ALA A 499 2.25 11.77 -2.63
CA ALA A 499 2.80 13.13 -2.63
C ALA A 499 4.32 13.25 -2.89
N PHE A 500 5.11 12.23 -2.54
CA PHE A 500 6.54 12.12 -2.82
C PHE A 500 6.86 10.94 -3.77
N TYR A 501 5.85 10.34 -4.41
CA TYR A 501 6.02 9.18 -5.28
C TYR A 501 7.15 9.39 -6.28
N GLY A 502 8.06 8.42 -6.39
CA GLY A 502 9.17 8.44 -7.35
C GLY A 502 10.15 9.62 -7.16
N CYS A 503 10.16 10.29 -6.01
CA CYS A 503 11.11 11.37 -5.73
C CYS A 503 12.50 10.79 -5.40
N THR A 504 13.17 10.21 -6.41
CA THR A 504 14.44 9.49 -6.25
C THR A 504 15.60 10.36 -5.75
N SER A 505 15.48 11.69 -5.79
CA SER A 505 16.46 12.64 -5.25
C SER A 505 16.22 12.99 -3.76
N LEU A 506 15.10 12.60 -3.16
CA LEU A 506 14.81 12.84 -1.74
C LEU A 506 15.65 11.88 -0.89
N THR A 507 16.60 12.40 -0.11
CA THR A 507 17.52 11.56 0.68
C THR A 507 17.13 11.40 2.14
N LYS A 508 16.41 12.39 2.68
CA LYS A 508 16.01 12.45 4.08
C LYS A 508 14.69 13.20 4.21
N ILE A 509 13.81 12.75 5.09
CA ILE A 509 12.63 13.52 5.46
C ILE A 509 12.22 13.30 6.92
N THR A 510 11.69 14.35 7.55
CA THR A 510 11.11 14.29 8.90
C THR A 510 9.62 14.55 8.79
N ILE A 511 8.82 13.60 9.28
CA ILE A 511 7.36 13.70 9.35
C ILE A 511 7.01 14.32 10.70
N PRO A 512 6.46 15.55 10.75
CA PRO A 512 6.22 16.24 12.02
C PRO A 512 5.08 15.59 12.81
N ASN A 513 5.12 15.75 14.14
CA ASN A 513 4.16 15.12 15.07
C ASN A 513 2.68 15.56 14.86
N SER A 514 2.44 16.60 14.08
CA SER A 514 1.09 16.99 13.65
C SER A 514 0.48 16.03 12.62
N VAL A 515 1.32 15.28 11.88
CA VAL A 515 0.86 14.33 10.86
C VAL A 515 0.33 13.08 11.54
N MET A 516 -0.95 12.79 11.30
CA MET A 516 -1.65 11.64 11.85
C MET A 516 -1.77 10.48 10.84
N SER A 517 -1.59 10.75 9.55
CA SER A 517 -1.70 9.74 8.49
C SER A 517 -0.74 9.99 7.33
N ILE A 518 -0.15 8.89 6.86
CA ILE A 518 0.55 8.79 5.58
C ILE A 518 -0.36 7.98 4.65
N GLY A 519 -0.81 8.57 3.54
CA GLY A 519 -1.65 7.89 2.56
C GLY A 519 -0.91 6.84 1.73
N SER A 520 -1.64 6.16 0.85
CA SER A 520 -1.06 5.15 -0.05
C SER A 520 -0.03 5.75 -1.02
N TYR A 521 0.99 4.97 -1.37
CA TYR A 521 2.05 5.33 -2.33
C TYR A 521 2.89 6.59 -1.99
N VAL A 522 2.72 7.23 -0.82
CA VAL A 522 3.29 8.56 -0.54
C VAL A 522 4.79 8.65 -0.84
N PHE A 523 5.58 7.68 -0.41
CA PHE A 523 7.02 7.61 -0.62
C PHE A 523 7.43 6.46 -1.56
N ALA A 524 6.48 5.79 -2.23
CA ALA A 524 6.82 4.66 -3.10
C ALA A 524 7.84 5.10 -4.16
N TYR A 525 8.82 4.24 -4.45
CA TYR A 525 9.93 4.46 -5.38
C TYR A 525 10.82 5.67 -5.05
N CYS A 526 10.84 6.14 -3.79
CA CYS A 526 11.86 7.07 -3.30
C CYS A 526 13.20 6.35 -3.08
N THR A 527 13.83 5.87 -4.15
CA THR A 527 15.04 5.03 -4.08
C THR A 527 16.25 5.71 -3.44
N GLY A 528 16.29 7.03 -3.39
CA GLY A 528 17.33 7.80 -2.71
C GLY A 528 17.08 8.04 -1.22
N LEU A 529 15.89 7.70 -0.69
CA LEU A 529 15.48 7.99 0.69
C LEU A 529 16.19 7.03 1.65
N ASN A 530 17.16 7.55 2.40
CA ASN A 530 17.99 6.74 3.29
C ASN A 530 17.59 6.87 4.76
N GLU A 531 17.11 8.05 5.15
CA GLU A 531 16.77 8.39 6.54
C GLU A 531 15.35 8.98 6.60
N ILE A 532 14.50 8.39 7.42
CA ILE A 532 13.17 8.93 7.70
C ILE A 532 12.88 8.95 9.21
N THR A 533 12.30 10.04 9.68
CA THR A 533 11.74 10.13 11.04
C THR A 533 10.23 10.21 10.94
N LEU A 534 9.52 9.21 11.47
CA LEU A 534 8.05 9.18 11.51
C LEU A 534 7.51 9.97 12.72
N SER A 535 6.25 10.40 12.61
CA SER A 535 5.53 11.13 13.67
C SER A 535 5.16 10.19 14.83
N ASP A 536 5.42 10.59 16.08
CA ASP A 536 5.01 9.83 17.27
C ASP A 536 3.47 9.72 17.41
N SER A 537 2.72 10.53 16.65
CA SER A 537 1.25 10.56 16.62
C SER A 537 0.67 9.90 15.37
N LEU A 538 1.49 9.22 14.58
CA LEU A 538 1.08 8.57 13.34
C LEU A 538 0.14 7.41 13.62
N ALA A 539 -1.12 7.51 13.19
CA ALA A 539 -2.11 6.47 13.38
C ALA A 539 -2.08 5.42 12.26
N THR A 540 -1.80 5.84 11.02
CA THR A 540 -1.89 4.98 9.83
C THR A 540 -0.73 5.19 8.86
N ILE A 541 -0.20 4.07 8.36
CA ILE A 541 0.68 4.00 7.19
C ILE A 541 -0.12 3.32 6.08
N GLY A 542 -0.36 4.01 4.97
CA GLY A 542 -1.17 3.51 3.86
C GLY A 542 -0.51 2.39 3.08
N GLU A 543 -1.31 1.75 2.22
CA GLU A 543 -0.82 0.70 1.32
C GLU A 543 0.29 1.23 0.42
N TYR A 544 1.31 0.41 0.16
CA TYR A 544 2.46 0.78 -0.69
C TYR A 544 3.23 2.04 -0.24
N ALA A 545 3.01 2.57 0.97
CA ALA A 545 3.49 3.90 1.36
C ALA A 545 5.01 4.09 1.16
N PHE A 546 5.81 3.04 1.36
CA PHE A 546 7.26 3.01 1.15
C PHE A 546 7.69 1.92 0.16
N GLU A 547 6.79 1.43 -0.72
CA GLU A 547 7.15 0.38 -1.69
C GLU A 547 8.39 0.80 -2.50
N ALA A 548 9.35 -0.11 -2.69
CA ALA A 548 10.58 0.11 -3.46
C ALA A 548 11.44 1.32 -3.00
N CYS A 549 11.39 1.67 -1.70
CA CYS A 549 12.37 2.57 -1.09
C CYS A 549 13.71 1.84 -0.86
N THR A 550 14.40 1.49 -1.95
CA THR A 550 15.61 0.65 -1.90
C THR A 550 16.80 1.26 -1.15
N GLY A 551 16.83 2.60 -0.97
CA GLY A 551 17.82 3.30 -0.15
C GLY A 551 17.53 3.29 1.35
N LEU A 552 16.30 2.95 1.77
CA LEU A 552 15.87 3.05 3.17
C LEU A 552 16.53 1.96 4.00
N THR A 553 17.36 2.35 4.96
CA THR A 553 18.18 1.40 5.73
C THR A 553 17.62 1.03 7.10
N GLU A 554 16.94 1.98 7.74
CA GLU A 554 16.32 1.85 9.05
C GLU A 554 14.96 2.54 9.10
N VAL A 555 14.01 1.96 9.84
CA VAL A 555 12.73 2.62 10.13
C VAL A 555 12.22 2.24 11.52
N ILE A 556 11.70 3.23 12.25
CA ILE A 556 11.04 3.04 13.54
C ILE A 556 9.56 3.34 13.33
N ILE A 557 8.72 2.30 13.37
CA ILE A 557 7.27 2.41 13.34
C ILE A 557 6.79 2.84 14.73
N PRO A 558 6.12 3.99 14.87
CA PRO A 558 5.67 4.51 16.17
C PRO A 558 4.66 3.60 16.88
N ASP A 559 4.63 3.65 18.22
CA ASP A 559 3.67 2.93 19.07
C ASP A 559 2.21 3.33 18.83
N SER A 560 1.94 4.44 18.15
CA SER A 560 0.60 4.88 17.78
C SER A 560 0.01 4.14 16.57
N VAL A 561 0.84 3.45 15.80
CA VAL A 561 0.40 2.69 14.61
C VAL A 561 -0.27 1.39 15.05
N ILE A 562 -1.44 1.11 14.49
CA ILE A 562 -2.22 -0.10 14.80
C ILE A 562 -1.99 -1.22 13.78
N GLU A 563 -1.62 -0.87 12.56
CA GLU A 563 -1.51 -1.81 11.45
C GLU A 563 -0.44 -1.33 10.47
N ILE A 564 0.34 -2.28 9.96
CA ILE A 564 1.22 -2.08 8.80
C ILE A 564 0.42 -2.56 7.59
N ALA A 565 0.00 -1.63 6.73
CA ALA A 565 -0.86 -1.92 5.59
C ALA A 565 -0.17 -2.81 4.52
N PRO A 566 -0.96 -3.44 3.62
CA PRO A 566 -0.44 -4.22 2.52
C PRO A 566 0.69 -3.51 1.74
N LYS A 567 1.78 -4.23 1.49
CA LYS A 567 2.99 -3.76 0.80
C LYS A 567 3.61 -2.46 1.31
N ALA A 568 3.28 -2.01 2.53
CA ALA A 568 3.76 -0.72 3.05
C ALA A 568 5.27 -0.54 2.94
N PHE A 569 6.07 -1.60 3.10
CA PHE A 569 7.53 -1.62 2.95
C PHE A 569 8.00 -2.69 1.94
N GLY A 570 7.13 -3.09 0.99
CA GLY A 570 7.52 -4.05 -0.06
C GLY A 570 8.70 -3.54 -0.88
N TYR A 571 9.60 -4.42 -1.30
CA TYR A 571 10.80 -4.13 -2.09
C TYR A 571 11.76 -3.10 -1.45
N CYS A 572 11.72 -2.91 -0.13
CA CYS A 572 12.72 -2.11 0.59
C CYS A 572 14.02 -2.91 0.77
N GLU A 573 14.73 -3.18 -0.32
CA GLU A 573 15.91 -4.05 -0.33
C GLU A 573 17.05 -3.58 0.58
N GLY A 574 17.20 -2.26 0.76
CA GLY A 574 18.18 -1.67 1.66
C GLY A 574 17.82 -1.75 3.15
N LEU A 575 16.59 -2.15 3.51
CA LEU A 575 16.10 -2.11 4.88
C LEU A 575 16.76 -3.21 5.70
N THR A 576 17.66 -2.82 6.60
CA THR A 576 18.44 -3.76 7.43
C THR A 576 17.91 -3.86 8.87
N GLU A 577 17.33 -2.78 9.39
CA GLU A 577 16.81 -2.69 10.75
C GLU A 577 15.41 -2.07 10.74
N ILE A 578 14.47 -2.73 11.44
CA ILE A 578 13.13 -2.19 11.66
C ILE A 578 12.70 -2.41 13.10
N THR A 579 12.18 -1.34 13.70
CA THR A 579 11.47 -1.42 14.99
C THR A 579 9.98 -1.26 14.75
N ILE A 580 9.20 -2.25 15.16
CA ILE A 580 7.73 -2.20 15.09
C ILE A 580 7.19 -1.71 16.44
N GLY A 581 6.28 -0.73 16.42
CA GLY A 581 5.66 -0.18 17.61
C GLY A 581 4.81 -1.20 18.38
N ASP A 582 4.74 -1.04 19.70
CA ASP A 582 4.16 -2.02 20.63
C ASP A 582 2.61 -2.10 20.59
N SER A 583 1.95 -1.30 19.74
CA SER A 583 0.49 -1.35 19.53
C SER A 583 0.06 -1.99 18.22
N VAL A 584 1.00 -2.37 17.35
CA VAL A 584 0.68 -2.97 16.04
C VAL A 584 0.01 -4.33 16.24
N LYS A 585 -1.16 -4.53 15.63
CA LYS A 585 -1.95 -5.75 15.74
C LYS A 585 -1.82 -6.67 14.54
N ARG A 586 -1.58 -6.10 13.37
CA ARG A 586 -1.53 -6.82 12.10
C ARG A 586 -0.37 -6.35 11.24
N ILE A 587 0.26 -7.32 10.58
CA ILE A 587 1.24 -7.09 9.53
C ILE A 587 0.60 -7.56 8.23
N GLY A 588 0.27 -6.60 7.35
CA GLY A 588 -0.55 -6.83 6.18
C GLY A 588 0.13 -7.61 5.05
N ASP A 589 -0.68 -7.99 4.07
CA ASP A 589 -0.24 -8.74 2.88
C ASP A 589 1.01 -8.12 2.25
N GLN A 590 2.05 -8.94 2.08
CA GLN A 590 3.31 -8.54 1.43
C GLN A 590 3.99 -7.30 2.05
N ALA A 591 3.69 -6.95 3.31
CA ALA A 591 4.17 -5.73 3.97
C ALA A 591 5.70 -5.53 3.88
N PHE A 592 6.48 -6.61 3.91
CA PHE A 592 7.95 -6.64 3.81
C PHE A 592 8.44 -7.56 2.67
N LEU A 593 7.63 -7.79 1.64
CA LEU A 593 8.01 -8.58 0.46
C LEU A 593 9.36 -8.09 -0.09
N CYS A 594 10.29 -8.99 -0.42
CA CYS A 594 11.59 -8.66 -1.00
C CYS A 594 12.45 -7.66 -0.19
N CYS A 595 12.29 -7.58 1.15
CA CYS A 595 13.25 -6.86 2.01
C CYS A 595 14.53 -7.69 2.18
N THR A 596 15.34 -7.80 1.12
CA THR A 596 16.50 -8.70 1.07
C THR A 596 17.62 -8.32 2.05
N GLY A 597 17.73 -7.05 2.45
CA GLY A 597 18.67 -6.58 3.46
C GLY A 597 18.26 -6.87 4.91
N LEU A 598 17.01 -7.24 5.17
CA LEU A 598 16.49 -7.42 6.53
C LEU A 598 17.08 -8.71 7.13
N THR A 599 17.85 -8.59 8.21
CA THR A 599 18.59 -9.74 8.78
C THR A 599 17.95 -10.36 9.99
N GLU A 600 17.30 -9.55 10.82
CA GLU A 600 16.54 -9.98 11.98
C GLU A 600 15.32 -9.10 12.18
N ILE A 601 14.24 -9.68 12.72
CA ILE A 601 13.05 -8.92 13.11
C ILE A 601 12.42 -9.48 14.38
N THR A 602 11.91 -8.59 15.23
CA THR A 602 11.14 -8.93 16.42
C THR A 602 9.70 -8.45 16.24
N ILE A 603 8.76 -9.38 16.23
CA ILE A 603 7.33 -9.09 16.14
C ILE A 603 6.82 -8.73 17.55
N PRO A 604 6.14 -7.58 17.76
CA PRO A 604 5.66 -7.17 19.09
C PRO A 604 4.51 -8.06 19.62
N ASP A 605 4.42 -8.19 20.95
CA ASP A 605 3.42 -9.00 21.67
C ASP A 605 1.95 -8.59 21.41
N SER A 606 1.73 -7.44 20.77
CA SER A 606 0.41 -6.97 20.36
C SER A 606 -0.09 -7.58 19.04
N VAL A 607 0.82 -8.15 18.23
CA VAL A 607 0.49 -8.69 16.91
C VAL A 607 -0.25 -10.01 17.06
N THR A 608 -1.39 -10.13 16.39
CA THR A 608 -2.22 -11.34 16.34
C THR A 608 -2.17 -12.03 14.98
N GLU A 609 -1.94 -11.28 13.91
CA GLU A 609 -2.02 -11.77 12.53
C GLU A 609 -0.81 -11.27 11.72
N ILE A 610 -0.18 -12.20 11.00
CA ILE A 610 0.82 -11.94 9.95
C ILE A 610 0.21 -12.45 8.64
N GLU A 611 -0.07 -11.59 7.67
CA GLU A 611 -0.87 -11.96 6.50
C GLU A 611 -0.04 -12.59 5.35
N PHE A 612 -0.67 -12.79 4.18
CA PHE A 612 -0.13 -13.57 3.07
C PHE A 612 1.17 -12.96 2.52
N CYS A 613 2.20 -13.78 2.33
CA CYS A 613 3.50 -13.36 1.81
C CYS A 613 4.16 -12.16 2.54
N ALA A 614 3.80 -11.86 3.79
CA ALA A 614 4.24 -10.68 4.52
C ALA A 614 5.77 -10.48 4.55
N PHE A 615 6.57 -11.55 4.62
CA PHE A 615 8.03 -11.55 4.58
C PHE A 615 8.61 -12.36 3.41
N ALA A 616 7.81 -12.64 2.38
CA ALA A 616 8.28 -13.45 1.26
C ALA A 616 9.53 -12.81 0.60
N HIS A 617 10.49 -13.63 0.19
CA HIS A 617 11.76 -13.23 -0.41
C HIS A 617 12.64 -12.31 0.46
N CYS A 618 12.45 -12.30 1.79
CA CYS A 618 13.43 -11.71 2.72
C CYS A 618 14.67 -12.61 2.81
N GLN A 619 15.47 -12.65 1.75
CA GLN A 619 16.59 -13.60 1.60
C GLN A 619 17.71 -13.41 2.63
N GLY A 620 17.85 -12.20 3.20
CA GLY A 620 18.80 -11.91 4.28
C GLY A 620 18.31 -12.30 5.67
N LEU A 621 17.01 -12.64 5.83
CA LEU A 621 16.40 -12.85 7.14
C LEU A 621 16.92 -14.14 7.75
N THR A 622 17.79 -14.04 8.75
CA THR A 622 18.40 -15.19 9.43
C THR A 622 17.64 -15.62 10.67
N LYS A 623 16.97 -14.66 11.31
CA LYS A 623 16.31 -14.83 12.60
C LYS A 623 15.01 -14.04 12.68
N ILE A 624 13.98 -14.64 13.23
CA ILE A 624 12.74 -13.95 13.59
C ILE A 624 12.30 -14.30 15.02
N THR A 625 11.76 -13.33 15.75
CA THR A 625 11.07 -13.56 17.03
C THR A 625 9.57 -13.37 16.85
N ILE A 626 8.78 -14.40 17.15
CA ILE A 626 7.32 -14.42 17.01
C ILE A 626 6.68 -14.58 18.40
N PRO A 627 5.77 -13.71 18.82
CA PRO A 627 5.12 -13.80 20.11
C PRO A 627 3.98 -14.82 20.13
N ASP A 628 3.62 -15.31 21.31
CA ASP A 628 2.52 -16.24 21.54
C ASP A 628 1.15 -15.64 21.23
N SER A 629 1.05 -14.32 21.17
CA SER A 629 -0.12 -13.57 20.73
C SER A 629 -0.49 -13.83 19.27
N VAL A 630 0.47 -14.22 18.42
CA VAL A 630 0.21 -14.56 17.02
C VAL A 630 -0.66 -15.82 16.97
N THR A 631 -1.82 -15.68 16.35
CA THR A 631 -2.80 -16.75 16.14
C THR A 631 -2.81 -17.27 14.71
N GLU A 632 -2.34 -16.47 13.76
CA GLU A 632 -2.36 -16.81 12.33
C GLU A 632 -1.14 -16.26 11.60
N ILE A 633 -0.59 -17.07 10.70
CA ILE A 633 0.44 -16.68 9.74
C ILE A 633 -0.05 -17.12 8.35
N GLY A 634 -0.21 -16.16 7.45
CA GLY A 634 -0.74 -16.36 6.11
C GLY A 634 0.16 -17.23 5.23
N GLY A 635 -0.45 -17.82 4.20
CA GLY A 635 0.25 -18.64 3.22
C GLY A 635 1.46 -17.91 2.60
N GLY A 636 2.57 -18.62 2.45
CA GLY A 636 3.78 -18.06 1.84
C GLY A 636 4.44 -16.91 2.62
N ALA A 637 4.02 -16.62 3.86
CA ALA A 637 4.57 -15.49 4.64
C ALA A 637 6.11 -15.49 4.70
N PHE A 638 6.76 -16.64 4.71
CA PHE A 638 8.22 -16.79 4.69
C PHE A 638 8.74 -17.53 3.44
N LEU A 639 7.98 -17.49 2.33
CA LEU A 639 8.40 -18.07 1.05
C LEU A 639 9.76 -17.49 0.63
N GLN A 640 10.73 -18.33 0.24
CA GLN A 640 12.07 -17.90 -0.20
C GLN A 640 12.89 -17.10 0.85
N CYS A 641 12.59 -17.24 2.13
CA CYS A 641 13.48 -16.80 3.23
C CYS A 641 14.64 -17.78 3.43
N ILE A 642 15.47 -17.94 2.39
CA ILE A 642 16.49 -19.01 2.30
C ILE A 642 17.58 -18.97 3.38
N ALA A 643 17.81 -17.82 4.01
CA ALA A 643 18.79 -17.68 5.10
C ALA A 643 18.18 -17.92 6.49
N LEU A 644 16.87 -18.10 6.59
CA LEU A 644 16.17 -18.23 7.86
C LEU A 644 16.54 -19.57 8.51
N THR A 645 17.20 -19.49 9.66
CA THR A 645 17.68 -20.68 10.38
C THR A 645 17.09 -20.78 11.78
N ASP A 646 16.74 -19.66 12.41
CA ASP A 646 16.22 -19.63 13.77
C ASP A 646 14.89 -18.85 13.87
N VAL A 647 13.86 -19.53 14.38
CA VAL A 647 12.58 -18.93 14.77
C VAL A 647 12.46 -18.98 16.28
N TYR A 648 12.36 -17.84 16.93
CA TYR A 648 12.21 -17.74 18.38
C TYR A 648 10.74 -17.48 18.73
N TYR A 649 10.06 -18.49 19.26
CA TYR A 649 8.65 -18.40 19.63
C TYR A 649 8.48 -18.24 21.14
N THR A 650 7.76 -17.20 21.59
CA THR A 650 7.62 -16.95 23.04
C THR A 650 6.65 -17.92 23.72
N GLY A 651 5.74 -18.53 22.96
CA GLY A 651 4.77 -19.51 23.45
C GLY A 651 5.32 -20.94 23.54
N THR A 652 4.45 -21.86 23.93
CA THR A 652 4.81 -23.28 24.03
C THR A 652 4.78 -23.97 22.67
N GLU A 653 5.45 -25.12 22.55
CA GLU A 653 5.33 -26.00 21.37
C GLU A 653 3.89 -26.50 21.18
N GLU A 654 3.12 -26.67 22.25
CA GLU A 654 1.70 -27.04 22.18
C GLU A 654 0.88 -25.93 21.52
N ASP A 655 1.11 -24.67 21.89
CA ASP A 655 0.42 -23.52 21.30
C ASP A 655 0.76 -23.36 19.81
N TRP A 656 2.03 -23.53 19.45
CA TRP A 656 2.51 -23.47 18.07
C TRP A 656 1.78 -24.48 17.16
N ASN A 657 1.72 -25.73 17.60
CA ASN A 657 1.07 -26.81 16.84
C ASN A 657 -0.45 -26.64 16.80
N ASN A 658 -1.08 -26.22 17.89
CA ASN A 658 -2.53 -26.01 17.95
C ASN A 658 -3.00 -24.87 17.02
N LYS A 659 -2.15 -23.88 16.78
CA LYS A 659 -2.38 -22.75 15.87
C LYS A 659 -1.88 -23.01 14.44
N ASN A 660 -1.29 -24.17 14.19
CA ASN A 660 -0.73 -24.56 12.90
C ASN A 660 0.32 -23.57 12.31
N LEU A 661 1.07 -22.87 13.18
CA LEU A 661 2.00 -21.82 12.74
C LEU A 661 3.19 -22.36 11.93
N GLY A 662 3.46 -23.66 12.03
CA GLY A 662 4.57 -24.32 11.34
C GLY A 662 4.43 -24.34 9.82
N GLU A 663 3.22 -24.34 9.28
CA GLU A 663 2.99 -24.43 7.82
C GLU A 663 3.63 -23.29 7.04
N ALA A 664 3.71 -22.11 7.65
CA ALA A 664 4.31 -20.93 7.04
C ALA A 664 5.81 -21.06 6.75
N PHE A 665 6.49 -22.07 7.31
CA PHE A 665 7.92 -22.34 7.14
C PHE A 665 8.20 -23.59 6.30
N ASN A 666 7.15 -24.23 5.76
CA ASN A 666 7.29 -25.39 4.89
C ASN A 666 8.09 -25.01 3.62
N GLY A 667 9.09 -25.81 3.27
CA GLY A 667 9.97 -25.57 2.13
C GLY A 667 11.27 -24.81 2.45
N LEU A 668 11.46 -24.35 3.69
CA LEU A 668 12.73 -23.81 4.15
C LEU A 668 13.67 -24.92 4.65
N GLU A 669 14.95 -24.85 4.31
CA GLU A 669 15.94 -25.83 4.75
C GLU A 669 16.33 -25.62 6.22
N SER A 670 16.10 -26.63 7.06
CA SER A 670 16.65 -26.73 8.43
C SER A 670 16.36 -25.53 9.36
N VAL A 671 15.12 -25.03 9.39
CA VAL A 671 14.68 -24.05 10.38
C VAL A 671 14.56 -24.70 11.77
N THR A 672 15.20 -24.09 12.78
CA THR A 672 15.07 -24.48 14.19
C THR A 672 14.10 -23.53 14.90
N VAL A 673 13.04 -24.10 15.49
CA VAL A 673 12.10 -23.34 16.32
C VAL A 673 12.48 -23.45 17.80
N HIS A 674 12.73 -22.32 18.45
CA HIS A 674 13.06 -22.18 19.86
C HIS A 674 11.81 -21.76 20.64
N TYR A 675 11.11 -22.73 21.25
CA TYR A 675 9.91 -22.49 22.05
C TYR A 675 10.20 -21.96 23.45
N ASN A 676 9.20 -21.33 24.07
CA ASN A 676 9.30 -20.67 25.37
C ASN A 676 10.46 -19.66 25.41
N PHE A 677 10.75 -19.05 24.25
CA PHE A 677 11.76 -18.03 24.17
C PHE A 677 11.34 -16.86 25.05
N VAL A 678 12.21 -16.48 25.96
CA VAL A 678 12.05 -15.25 26.72
C VAL A 678 12.93 -14.25 25.98
N PRO A 679 12.36 -13.29 25.23
CA PRO A 679 13.14 -12.20 24.67
C PRO A 679 13.94 -11.62 25.83
N ALA A 680 15.23 -11.37 25.60
CA ALA A 680 15.98 -10.57 26.55
C ALA A 680 15.13 -9.32 26.78
N GLU A 681 14.78 -9.04 28.05
CA GLU A 681 13.99 -7.86 28.39
C GLU A 681 14.51 -6.71 27.53
N LYS A 682 13.72 -6.21 26.54
CA LYS A 682 13.95 -4.87 25.93
C LYS A 682 14.30 -4.04 27.13
N PRO A 683 15.53 -3.47 27.27
CA PRO A 683 16.05 -2.98 28.53
C PRO A 683 14.91 -2.29 29.24
N THR A 684 14.28 -3.01 30.15
CA THR A 684 13.07 -2.51 30.74
C THR A 684 13.61 -1.34 31.55
N ASP A 685 12.82 -0.29 31.69
CA ASP A 685 12.95 0.53 32.88
C ASP A 685 12.63 -0.37 34.09
N LYS A 686 13.50 -1.33 34.37
CA LYS A 686 13.70 -1.90 35.66
C LYS A 686 14.08 -0.68 36.49
N PRO A 687 13.31 -0.32 37.52
CA PRO A 687 13.73 0.74 38.40
C PRO A 687 15.08 0.31 38.95
N SER A 688 16.13 0.99 38.46
CA SER A 688 17.46 0.95 39.03
C SER A 688 17.27 0.99 40.54
N GLU A 689 17.85 0.02 41.25
CA GLU A 689 17.98 0.08 42.69
C GLU A 689 18.73 1.37 43.02
N THR A 690 17.93 2.41 43.27
CA THR A 690 18.22 3.63 44.01
C THR A 690 19.69 4.06 44.08
N PRO A 691 20.00 5.18 43.40
CA PRO A 691 20.67 6.30 44.05
C PRO A 691 19.63 7.34 44.53
N THR A 692 18.39 6.94 44.78
CA THR A 692 17.29 7.89 45.04
C THR A 692 17.40 8.61 46.39
N GLU A 693 18.22 8.15 47.34
CA GLU A 693 18.44 8.89 48.61
C GLU A 693 19.51 9.98 48.50
N VAL A 694 20.53 9.82 47.66
CA VAL A 694 21.56 10.87 47.46
C VAL A 694 20.99 12.01 46.61
N ILE A 695 20.28 11.66 45.54
CA ILE A 695 19.72 12.59 44.56
C ILE A 695 18.65 13.51 45.19
N LYS A 696 17.69 12.96 45.97
CA LYS A 696 16.65 13.77 46.65
C LYS A 696 17.20 14.77 47.68
N SER A 697 18.39 14.52 48.23
CA SER A 697 18.99 15.39 49.25
C SER A 697 19.72 16.60 48.66
N GLU A 698 20.17 16.53 47.41
CA GLU A 698 20.85 17.62 46.68
C GLU A 698 19.83 18.54 45.96
N PHE A 699 18.72 18.00 45.42
CA PHE A 699 17.63 18.78 44.82
C PHE A 699 16.99 19.79 45.80
N ASN A 700 16.96 19.47 47.09
CA ASN A 700 16.44 20.35 48.14
C ASN A 700 17.43 21.46 48.57
N LYS A 701 18.65 21.49 48.01
CA LYS A 701 19.67 22.53 48.26
C LYS A 701 19.72 23.61 47.18
N LEU A 702 18.99 23.42 46.08
CA LEU A 702 18.66 24.50 45.16
C LEU A 702 17.96 25.63 45.94
N PRO A 703 18.16 26.91 45.58
CA PRO A 703 17.50 28.05 46.25
C PRO A 703 15.97 28.13 45.98
N ILE A 704 15.32 26.98 45.78
CA ILE A 704 13.96 26.79 45.27
C ILE A 704 13.09 26.19 46.38
N LYS A 705 11.89 26.74 46.60
CA LYS A 705 10.84 26.06 47.37
C LYS A 705 10.23 24.98 46.48
N VAL A 706 10.72 23.76 46.57
CA VAL A 706 10.29 22.67 45.68
C VAL A 706 9.01 22.03 46.24
N LYS A 707 7.90 22.11 45.49
CA LYS A 707 6.84 21.09 45.52
C LYS A 707 7.07 20.16 44.33
N VAL A 708 7.77 19.04 44.56
CA VAL A 708 7.98 18.02 43.54
C VAL A 708 6.64 17.31 43.27
N SER A 709 6.08 17.45 42.07
CA SER A 709 5.17 16.44 41.52
C SER A 709 5.98 15.49 40.63
N LYS A 710 5.42 14.32 40.27
CA LYS A 710 6.16 13.29 39.49
C LYS A 710 6.69 13.78 38.14
N GLU A 711 6.15 14.86 37.57
CA GLU A 711 6.33 15.22 36.15
C GLU A 711 6.92 16.63 35.91
N HIS A 712 6.86 17.56 36.87
CA HIS A 712 7.19 18.98 36.65
C HIS A 712 8.18 19.54 37.69
N ILE A 713 9.05 20.47 37.26
CA ILE A 713 9.92 21.26 38.16
C ILE A 713 9.46 22.72 38.15
N GLN A 714 9.18 23.26 39.33
CA GLN A 714 8.93 24.70 39.51
C GLN A 714 10.24 25.42 39.83
N ILE A 715 10.54 26.49 39.10
CA ILE A 715 11.78 27.28 39.27
C ILE A 715 11.51 28.73 39.63
N ALA A 716 12.47 29.38 40.28
CA ALA A 716 12.46 30.81 40.57
C ALA A 716 12.98 31.64 39.37
N LYS A 717 12.63 32.93 39.35
CA LYS A 717 12.91 33.87 38.26
C LYS A 717 14.40 33.97 37.91
N GLY A 718 14.71 33.90 36.61
CA GLY A 718 16.00 34.32 36.05
C GLY A 718 17.13 33.28 36.13
N LEU A 719 16.80 31.98 36.19
CA LEU A 719 17.80 30.92 36.16
C LEU A 719 18.28 30.69 34.72
N THR A 720 19.60 30.68 34.53
CA THR A 720 20.23 30.42 33.23
C THR A 720 20.60 28.94 33.07
N VAL A 721 20.86 28.53 31.83
CA VAL A 721 21.31 27.17 31.49
C VAL A 721 22.64 26.84 32.20
N GLU A 722 23.60 27.75 32.23
CA GLU A 722 24.90 27.59 32.89
C GLU A 722 24.75 27.39 34.41
N GLN A 723 23.90 28.19 35.07
CA GLN A 723 23.63 28.07 36.50
C GLN A 723 22.97 26.73 36.84
N THR A 724 22.09 26.26 35.96
CA THR A 724 21.40 24.98 36.10
C THR A 724 22.41 23.83 35.94
N LYS A 725 23.21 23.82 34.86
CA LYS A 725 24.26 22.81 34.64
C LYS A 725 25.30 22.77 35.76
N THR A 726 25.70 23.93 36.29
CA THR A 726 26.64 24.03 37.43
C THR A 726 26.07 23.36 38.69
N THR A 727 24.75 23.43 38.88
CA THR A 727 24.10 22.78 40.01
C THR A 727 24.05 21.26 39.84
N PHE A 728 23.91 20.78 38.60
CA PHE A 728 23.93 19.37 38.25
C PHE A 728 25.31 18.86 37.80
N LYS A 729 26.41 19.47 38.25
CA LYS A 729 27.78 19.15 37.80
C LYS A 729 28.22 17.68 37.93
N GLU A 730 27.48 16.88 38.71
CA GLU A 730 27.71 15.44 38.89
C GLU A 730 26.99 14.59 37.83
N PHE A 731 26.17 15.22 36.99
CA PHE A 731 25.39 14.62 35.90
C PHE A 731 25.69 15.31 34.57
N ILE A 732 25.48 14.59 33.47
CA ILE A 732 25.46 15.19 32.14
C ILE A 732 24.04 15.72 31.92
N VAL A 733 23.88 17.02 31.66
CA VAL A 733 22.56 17.66 31.53
C VAL A 733 22.43 18.45 30.24
N ASN A 734 21.38 18.17 29.47
CA ASN A 734 20.92 19.04 28.39
C ASN A 734 19.68 19.82 28.82
N ILE A 735 19.56 21.04 28.31
CA ILE A 735 18.39 21.88 28.52
C ILE A 735 17.88 22.28 27.15
N LEU A 736 16.65 21.88 26.87
CA LEU A 736 15.99 22.09 25.60
C LEU A 736 14.90 23.16 25.76
N ASP A 737 14.63 23.91 24.70
CA ASP A 737 13.45 24.75 24.60
C ASP A 737 12.18 23.91 24.42
N ILE A 738 11.03 24.57 24.33
CA ILE A 738 9.72 23.91 24.13
C ILE A 738 9.63 23.13 22.80
N ASN A 739 10.55 23.38 21.86
CA ASN A 739 10.61 22.76 20.54
C ASN A 739 11.73 21.70 20.45
N GLY A 740 12.36 21.35 21.58
CA GLY A 740 13.43 20.34 21.62
C GLY A 740 14.81 20.85 21.19
N ASN A 741 14.99 22.15 20.93
CA ASN A 741 16.30 22.70 20.58
C ASN A 741 17.14 22.94 21.82
N LYS A 742 18.43 22.61 21.75
CA LYS A 742 19.38 22.87 22.84
C LYS A 742 19.55 24.37 23.06
N LEU A 743 19.28 24.82 24.29
CA LEU A 743 19.47 26.21 24.68
C LEU A 743 20.96 26.53 24.90
N GLU A 744 21.37 27.74 24.49
CA GLU A 744 22.71 28.28 24.76
C GLU A 744 22.92 28.48 26.28
N ASP A 745 24.18 28.48 26.72
CA ASP A 745 24.52 28.46 28.16
C ASP A 745 24.05 29.71 28.93
N ASP A 746 23.93 30.86 28.28
CA ASP A 746 23.44 32.11 28.87
C ASP A 746 21.92 32.31 28.74
N ALA A 747 21.21 31.40 28.06
CA ALA A 747 19.76 31.49 27.90
C ALA A 747 19.03 31.35 29.24
N VAL A 748 17.99 32.17 29.43
CA VAL A 748 17.08 32.09 30.59
C VAL A 748 16.06 30.99 30.34
N ILE A 749 15.87 30.12 31.34
CA ILE A 749 14.94 29.01 31.24
C ILE A 749 13.51 29.50 31.53
N GLY A 750 12.60 29.27 30.58
CA GLY A 750 11.17 29.60 30.71
C GLY A 750 10.26 28.38 30.84
N THR A 751 8.96 28.64 31.00
CA THR A 751 7.94 27.58 31.04
C THR A 751 7.95 26.74 29.76
N GLY A 752 7.91 25.42 29.95
CA GLY A 752 7.93 24.42 28.87
C GLY A 752 9.33 23.97 28.48
N ALA A 753 10.40 24.63 28.95
CA ALA A 753 11.76 24.14 28.76
C ALA A 753 11.92 22.76 29.42
N VAL A 754 12.80 21.94 28.86
CA VAL A 754 12.97 20.56 29.27
C VAL A 754 14.38 20.33 29.76
N ILE A 755 14.51 19.77 30.96
CA ILE A 755 15.80 19.34 31.52
C ILE A 755 15.91 17.84 31.32
N GLU A 756 16.93 17.43 30.57
CA GLU A 756 17.29 16.03 30.33
C GLU A 756 18.58 15.70 31.08
N ILE A 757 18.49 14.73 31.98
CA ILE A 757 19.61 14.22 32.76
C ILE A 757 20.06 12.92 32.12
N TYR A 758 21.36 12.78 31.88
CA TYR A 758 21.96 11.62 31.22
C TYR A 758 22.86 10.83 32.17
N ASP A 759 22.88 9.52 31.97
CA ASP A 759 23.91 8.59 32.44
C ASP A 759 24.56 7.91 31.23
N GLY A 760 25.82 8.26 30.95
CA GLY A 760 26.46 7.93 29.69
C GLY A 760 25.77 8.59 28.50
N GLU A 761 25.25 7.79 27.56
CA GLU A 761 24.54 8.25 26.35
C GLU A 761 23.00 8.19 26.48
N LYS A 762 22.46 7.71 27.60
CA LYS A 762 21.01 7.55 27.81
C LYS A 762 20.43 8.62 28.72
N ILE A 763 19.26 9.14 28.37
CA ILE A 763 18.47 10.04 29.23
C ILE A 763 17.88 9.19 30.36
N VAL A 764 18.23 9.51 31.60
CA VAL A 764 17.72 8.83 32.81
C VAL A 764 16.57 9.57 33.46
N GLU A 765 16.43 10.88 33.24
CA GLU A 765 15.28 11.64 33.72
C GLU A 765 15.00 12.85 32.84
N LYS A 766 13.73 13.07 32.52
CA LYS A 766 13.21 14.22 31.78
C LYS A 766 12.22 14.97 32.66
N LYS A 767 12.40 16.29 32.77
CA LYS A 767 11.51 17.14 33.58
C LYS A 767 11.18 18.42 32.84
N VAL A 768 9.89 18.72 32.79
CA VAL A 768 9.39 19.97 32.20
C VAL A 768 9.41 21.07 33.25
N VAL A 769 9.91 22.23 32.85
CA VAL A 769 10.02 23.42 33.69
C VAL A 769 8.71 24.20 33.67
N VAL A 770 8.23 24.56 34.85
CA VAL A 770 7.10 25.47 35.03
C VAL A 770 7.61 26.73 35.73
N PHE A 771 7.58 27.85 35.04
CA PHE A 771 7.85 29.15 35.64
C PHE A 771 6.54 29.93 35.81
N LYS A 772 6.08 30.06 37.07
CA LYS A 772 4.80 30.70 37.39
C LYS A 772 4.73 32.11 36.81
N GLY A 773 3.66 32.36 36.05
CA GLY A 773 3.40 33.64 35.37
C GLY A 773 4.13 33.86 34.05
N ASP A 774 5.06 33.00 33.65
CA ASP A 774 5.64 32.98 32.30
C ASP A 774 4.85 31.97 31.45
N ILE A 775 3.96 32.45 30.59
CA ILE A 775 3.02 31.60 29.85
C ILE A 775 3.53 31.34 28.44
N ASN A 776 4.24 32.30 27.87
CA ASN A 776 4.84 32.16 26.55
C ASN A 776 6.21 31.45 26.57
N GLY A 777 6.74 31.12 27.75
CA GLY A 777 7.96 30.35 27.91
C GLY A 777 9.23 31.16 27.64
N ASP A 778 9.15 32.51 27.68
CA ASP A 778 10.28 33.38 27.35
C ASP A 778 11.21 33.68 28.54
N GLY A 779 10.97 33.02 29.68
CA GLY A 779 11.75 33.15 30.90
C GLY A 779 11.46 34.43 31.67
N GLN A 780 10.46 35.21 31.27
CA GLN A 780 10.11 36.48 31.91
C GLN A 780 8.60 36.66 32.05
N VAL A 781 8.17 37.03 33.26
CA VAL A 781 6.78 37.43 33.52
C VAL A 781 6.52 38.85 33.00
N LYS A 782 5.78 38.98 31.90
CA LYS A 782 5.46 40.26 31.25
C LYS A 782 3.95 40.52 31.20
N THR A 783 3.56 41.71 30.76
CA THR A 783 2.14 42.06 30.57
C THR A 783 1.47 41.21 29.49
N THR A 784 2.27 40.63 28.57
CA THR A 784 1.82 39.66 27.57
C THR A 784 1.31 38.37 28.19
N ASP A 785 1.98 37.86 29.23
CA ASP A 785 1.54 36.66 29.95
C ASP A 785 0.23 36.91 30.69
N ALA A 786 0.12 38.07 31.35
CA ALA A 786 -1.13 38.46 31.99
C ALA A 786 -2.31 38.54 31.00
N ARG A 787 -2.06 39.01 29.78
CA ARG A 787 -3.06 39.03 28.70
C ARG A 787 -3.44 37.62 28.28
N ASN A 788 -2.46 36.72 28.11
CA ASN A 788 -2.68 35.34 27.71
C ASN A 788 -3.48 34.57 28.79
N ALA A 789 -3.11 34.72 30.06
CA ALA A 789 -3.86 34.19 31.20
C ALA A 789 -5.31 34.70 31.24
N LEU A 790 -5.52 36.00 30.99
CA LEU A 790 -6.85 36.60 31.02
C LEU A 790 -7.73 36.03 29.90
N ARG A 791 -7.20 35.98 28.68
CA ARG A 791 -7.91 35.44 27.52
C ARG A 791 -8.27 33.97 27.73
N ALA A 792 -7.35 33.17 28.23
CA ALA A 792 -7.60 31.78 28.59
C ALA A 792 -8.64 31.62 29.71
N SER A 793 -8.59 32.44 30.77
CA SER A 793 -9.59 32.43 31.85
C SER A 793 -11.01 32.81 31.40
N LEU A 794 -11.12 33.50 30.27
CA LEU A 794 -12.39 33.88 29.63
C LEU A 794 -12.84 32.86 28.57
N GLY A 795 -12.09 31.77 28.38
CA GLY A 795 -12.35 30.77 27.34
C GLY A 795 -12.09 31.28 25.92
N LEU A 796 -11.31 32.35 25.76
CA LEU A 796 -10.99 32.94 24.46
C LEU A 796 -9.77 32.29 23.79
N ASP A 797 -8.89 31.66 24.58
CA ASP A 797 -7.72 30.91 24.13
C ASP A 797 -7.61 29.60 24.93
N THR A 798 -6.99 28.57 24.34
CA THR A 798 -6.65 27.31 25.01
C THR A 798 -5.16 27.29 25.36
N LEU A 799 -4.81 26.95 26.60
CA LEU A 799 -3.42 26.79 27.05
C LEU A 799 -3.07 25.31 27.19
N GLN A 800 -1.81 24.95 26.93
CA GLN A 800 -1.29 23.61 27.24
C GLN A 800 -1.25 23.37 28.76
N ASP A 801 -1.13 22.11 29.20
CA ASP A 801 -1.15 21.75 30.62
C ASP A 801 -0.05 22.47 31.42
N VAL A 802 1.17 22.52 30.87
CA VAL A 802 2.31 23.23 31.48
C VAL A 802 2.07 24.74 31.57
N GLN A 803 1.41 25.33 30.58
CA GLN A 803 1.06 26.75 30.54
C GLN A 803 -0.09 27.06 31.48
N THR A 804 -1.05 26.14 31.63
CA THR A 804 -2.14 26.24 32.61
C THR A 804 -1.59 26.17 34.03
N LEU A 805 -0.62 25.29 34.27
CA LEU A 805 0.12 25.23 35.53
C LEU A 805 0.92 26.51 35.78
N ALA A 806 1.54 27.10 34.76
CA ALA A 806 2.23 28.39 34.90
C ALA A 806 1.25 29.55 35.15
N ALA A 807 0.07 29.50 34.54
CA ALA A 807 -0.96 30.52 34.64
C ALA A 807 -1.73 30.49 35.98
N ASP A 808 -1.92 29.32 36.60
CA ASP A 808 -2.51 29.17 37.95
C ASP A 808 -1.50 29.58 39.03
N VAL A 809 -1.21 30.88 39.13
CA VAL A 809 -0.19 31.39 40.07
C VAL A 809 -0.58 31.27 41.53
N ASN A 810 -1.87 31.09 41.86
CA ASN A 810 -2.34 30.95 43.23
C ASN A 810 -2.48 29.47 43.69
N ASN A 811 -2.30 28.51 42.77
CA ASN A 811 -2.40 27.06 42.98
C ASN A 811 -3.76 26.60 43.54
N ASP A 812 -4.86 27.26 43.16
CA ASP A 812 -6.21 26.84 43.52
C ASP A 812 -6.77 25.76 42.58
N GLY A 813 -5.99 25.37 41.56
CA GLY A 813 -6.32 24.34 40.58
C GLY A 813 -7.25 24.83 39.47
N THR A 814 -7.53 26.13 39.38
CA THR A 814 -8.44 26.70 38.39
C THR A 814 -7.97 28.05 37.86
N LEU A 815 -7.80 28.17 36.54
CA LEU A 815 -7.40 29.44 35.91
C LEU A 815 -8.55 30.46 35.93
N LYS A 816 -8.35 31.59 36.63
CA LYS A 816 -9.34 32.69 36.75
C LYS A 816 -8.72 34.04 36.38
N ALA A 817 -9.59 35.04 36.17
CA ALA A 817 -9.16 36.42 35.98
C ALA A 817 -8.35 36.99 37.18
N THR A 818 -8.47 36.38 38.36
CA THR A 818 -7.65 36.69 39.54
C THR A 818 -6.19 36.34 39.34
N ASP A 819 -5.88 35.27 38.61
CA ASP A 819 -4.52 34.84 38.29
C ASP A 819 -3.89 35.76 37.26
N ALA A 820 -4.63 36.09 36.20
CA ALA A 820 -4.22 37.08 35.22
C ALA A 820 -3.91 38.45 35.86
N ARG A 821 -4.72 38.86 36.84
CA ARG A 821 -4.50 40.08 37.62
C ARG A 821 -3.22 39.98 38.47
N ALA A 822 -2.94 38.82 39.07
CA ALA A 822 -1.73 38.61 39.86
C ALA A 822 -0.48 38.65 38.97
N ILE A 823 -0.51 37.98 37.80
CA ILE A 823 0.56 38.02 36.79
C ILE A 823 0.79 39.46 36.33
N LEU A 824 -0.27 40.24 36.07
CA LEU A 824 -0.15 41.64 35.66
C LEU A 824 0.54 42.51 36.72
N ARG A 825 0.18 42.33 38.00
CA ARG A 825 0.80 43.07 39.11
C ARG A 825 2.28 42.71 39.27
N GLY A 826 2.62 41.42 39.10
CA GLY A 826 4.01 40.93 39.08
C GLY A 826 4.82 41.53 37.93
N ALA A 827 4.27 41.52 36.71
CA ALA A 827 4.90 42.12 35.53
C ALA A 827 5.12 43.63 35.67
N MET A 828 4.26 44.33 36.41
CA MET A 828 4.37 45.76 36.69
C MET A 828 5.26 46.09 37.91
N GLY A 829 5.79 45.09 38.61
CA GLY A 829 6.61 45.28 39.82
C GLY A 829 5.84 45.91 40.99
N LEU A 830 4.52 45.73 41.04
CA LEU A 830 3.64 46.33 42.05
C LEU A 830 3.53 45.50 43.34
N ASP A 831 3.99 44.25 43.32
CA ASP A 831 4.10 43.36 44.47
C ASP A 831 5.58 42.91 44.58
N GLU A 832 6.08 42.65 45.79
CA GLU A 832 7.34 41.92 45.97
C GLU A 832 7.15 40.53 45.34
N THR A 833 7.68 40.35 44.13
CA THR A 833 7.49 39.18 43.27
C THR A 833 7.83 37.84 43.92
N ASP A 834 8.53 37.87 45.07
CA ASP A 834 9.04 36.68 45.75
C ASP A 834 8.01 36.01 46.68
N ALA A 835 6.92 36.69 47.04
CA ALA A 835 5.92 36.13 47.98
C ALA A 835 4.87 35.23 47.30
N TRP A 836 4.64 35.39 45.99
CA TRP A 836 3.58 34.70 45.24
C TRP A 836 4.08 33.67 44.24
N LEU A 837 5.37 33.75 43.85
CA LEU A 837 6.02 32.77 42.97
C LEU A 837 6.64 31.59 43.75
N GLY A 838 6.19 31.39 45.00
CA GLY A 838 6.78 30.45 45.97
C GLY A 838 6.07 29.11 46.06
#